data_AF-A0AAF1BG80-F1
#
_entry.id   AF-A0AAF1BG80-F1
#
_cell.length_a   1.000
_cell.length_b   1.000
_cell.length_c   1.000
_cell.angle_alpha   90.00
_cell.angle_beta   90.00
_cell.angle_gamma   90.00
#
_symmetry.space_group_name_H-M   'P 1'
#
loop_
_entity.id
_entity.type
_entity.pdbx_description
1 polymer ?
#
loop_
_entity_poly.entity_id
_entity_poly.type
_entity_poly.pdbx_seq_one_letter_code
_entity_poly.pdbx_strand_id
1 'polypeptide(L)'
;MTLTSARPVDVLLIGLGSVGTAYAYLLEHSGLARVSAVARSNFDVYNNGQVTIDSQRFGVIKGWKPSRLFKSQEEALADGTRYSLGVLATKSTPDVHKNSALLAPSIASGQVAAWSLIQNGLGVEADLYAALQASATRSPLISTVVWTFITTSDSGRHIQWTNAKDATVSGIYAPGRARTPAEDAALALWVHLLRTSGHGTLAENRVGVLETTERIDSVRFSKNLLNCIWSSVQTLMGAKHILLSDMDDGEIAAVRALALEVVGVGYASGLLYPGMTLYPSGQVAGTLEETVESVFDSVIHAAPGGLLYDYKMSMLVDREAGRPIEVEVIAGSVLAVAREQGISTPLLGYTVALLRASKQLLPAPHANMTATQQQTIKNDGPVNVTSLGKEFRLAQRTKDRLIAAGIDLSGGYPYYPDKPKDVSLAGQFRGEAWEHDDPALRADKDKKALFGAAEKVVNLTPNIGTEIIGLQLSKLTPQQKDELALLIAERTVVFLRDQDITPQGQLELGAYLGRPEIHPSAPRVPGLPGVSVISDELARAYGVNIDFQSPFGTQEWHTDLTHEPQPPGYTHLHLDAGPEVGGDTYWASGYTAYDKLSPTLRAILDPLEGLYRSEHLYPDPENPDGPKKPIITAHPLIRTHPVTGWKSLFVNRRYTVGIKGLKAADSAPLLEQLYDTYEHSLDAQLRWKWTPGTSALWDNRVSIHSAVYDYGDSGEPRHGTRVSSLAEVPFNSPNGVSRRAALGLDPGKIVEVKKVAGTY
;
A
#
# COMPACT_ATOMS: atom_id res chain seq x y z
N MET A 1 -38.34 -6.94 -34.52
CA MET A 1 -38.65 -8.27 -33.96
C MET A 1 -39.76 -8.11 -32.96
N THR A 2 -40.93 -8.71 -33.22
CA THR A 2 -42.01 -8.85 -32.24
C THR A 2 -41.58 -9.86 -31.17
N LEU A 3 -41.37 -9.39 -29.94
CA LEU A 3 -40.96 -10.21 -28.79
C LEU A 3 -42.17 -11.00 -28.27
N THR A 4 -42.53 -12.09 -28.93
CA THR A 4 -43.55 -13.06 -28.49
C THR A 4 -43.05 -14.51 -28.52
N SER A 5 -41.74 -14.73 -28.41
CA SER A 5 -41.15 -16.08 -28.45
C SER A 5 -40.88 -16.62 -27.04
N ALA A 6 -41.38 -17.81 -26.75
CA ALA A 6 -41.19 -18.57 -25.51
C ALA A 6 -39.73 -19.01 -25.22
N ARG A 7 -38.75 -18.54 -26.00
CA ARG A 7 -37.31 -18.85 -25.81
C ARG A 7 -36.55 -17.62 -25.32
N PRO A 8 -35.69 -17.75 -24.30
CA PRO A 8 -34.83 -16.67 -23.83
C PRO A 8 -33.89 -16.16 -24.93
N VAL A 9 -33.58 -14.87 -24.88
CA VAL A 9 -32.57 -14.21 -25.70
C VAL A 9 -31.18 -14.67 -25.26
N ASP A 10 -30.44 -15.32 -26.16
CA ASP A 10 -29.06 -15.70 -25.88
C ASP A 10 -28.14 -14.48 -25.92
N VAL A 11 -27.41 -14.27 -24.82
CA VAL A 11 -26.44 -13.17 -24.66
C VAL A 11 -25.04 -13.74 -24.43
N LEU A 12 -24.06 -13.30 -25.21
CA LEU A 12 -22.64 -13.60 -24.97
C LEU A 12 -22.04 -12.48 -24.14
N LEU A 13 -21.50 -12.77 -22.96
CA LEU A 13 -20.90 -11.77 -22.09
C LEU A 13 -19.41 -12.04 -21.90
N ILE A 14 -18.60 -11.02 -22.20
CA ILE A 14 -17.15 -11.06 -22.08
C ILE A 14 -16.72 -10.16 -20.91
N GLY A 15 -16.22 -10.79 -19.86
CA GLY A 15 -15.68 -10.15 -18.67
C GLY A 15 -16.61 -10.18 -17.45
N LEU A 16 -16.44 -11.17 -16.56
CA LEU A 16 -17.11 -11.27 -15.26
C LEU A 16 -16.37 -10.48 -14.15
N GLY A 17 -16.11 -9.19 -14.39
CA GLY A 17 -15.71 -8.27 -13.32
C GLY A 17 -16.92 -7.81 -12.49
N SER A 18 -16.74 -6.79 -11.63
CA SER A 18 -17.85 -6.21 -10.84
C SER A 18 -19.08 -5.85 -11.68
N VAL A 19 -18.89 -5.00 -12.69
CA VAL A 19 -19.95 -4.54 -13.59
C VAL A 19 -20.48 -5.69 -14.46
N GLY A 20 -19.60 -6.50 -15.02
CA GLY A 20 -20.00 -7.62 -15.87
C GLY A 20 -20.90 -8.62 -15.15
N THR A 21 -20.59 -8.93 -13.89
CA THR A 21 -21.41 -9.83 -13.06
C THR A 21 -22.77 -9.24 -12.73
N ALA A 22 -22.83 -7.96 -12.37
CA ALA A 22 -24.10 -7.29 -12.10
C ALA A 22 -24.99 -7.24 -13.34
N TYR A 23 -24.42 -6.95 -14.52
CA TYR A 23 -25.18 -6.91 -15.77
C TYR A 23 -25.56 -8.31 -16.27
N ALA A 24 -24.71 -9.32 -16.07
CA ALA A 24 -25.09 -10.71 -16.31
C ALA A 24 -26.29 -11.11 -15.42
N TYR A 25 -26.24 -10.75 -14.14
CA TYR A 25 -27.35 -10.96 -13.21
C TYR A 25 -28.62 -10.24 -13.66
N LEU A 26 -28.56 -8.95 -14.00
CA LEU A 26 -29.72 -8.19 -14.50
C LEU A 26 -30.35 -8.86 -15.72
N LEU A 27 -29.53 -9.25 -16.71
CA LEU A 27 -30.02 -9.89 -17.92
C LEU A 27 -30.75 -11.20 -17.62
N GLU A 28 -30.23 -12.05 -16.74
CA GLU A 28 -30.91 -13.29 -16.36
C GLU A 28 -32.13 -13.05 -15.46
N HIS A 29 -32.04 -12.07 -14.55
CA HIS A 29 -33.12 -11.69 -13.66
C HIS A 29 -34.33 -11.11 -14.41
N SER A 30 -34.15 -10.62 -15.64
CA SER A 30 -35.27 -10.24 -16.52
C SER A 30 -36.20 -11.42 -16.84
N GLY A 31 -35.73 -12.67 -16.70
CA GLY A 31 -36.43 -13.87 -17.16
C GLY A 31 -36.50 -14.01 -18.68
N LEU A 32 -35.94 -13.05 -19.43
CA LEU A 32 -35.98 -12.98 -20.89
C LEU A 32 -34.65 -13.30 -21.54
N ALA A 33 -33.55 -13.38 -20.78
CA ALA A 33 -32.21 -13.62 -21.32
C ALA A 33 -31.55 -14.85 -20.70
N ARG A 34 -30.71 -15.52 -21.50
CA ARG A 34 -29.83 -16.61 -21.08
C ARG A 34 -28.39 -16.20 -21.34
N VAL A 35 -27.59 -16.05 -20.29
CA VAL A 35 -26.23 -15.52 -20.41
C VAL A 35 -25.23 -16.65 -20.58
N SER A 36 -24.39 -16.52 -21.61
CA SER A 36 -23.15 -17.27 -21.81
C SER A 36 -21.98 -16.38 -21.43
N ALA A 37 -21.42 -16.58 -20.26
CA ALA A 37 -20.30 -15.77 -19.80
C ALA A 37 -18.97 -16.45 -20.12
N VAL A 38 -18.04 -15.69 -20.67
CA VAL A 38 -16.64 -16.10 -20.82
C VAL A 38 -15.85 -15.56 -19.64
N ALA A 39 -15.34 -16.48 -18.82
CA ALA A 39 -14.57 -16.19 -17.62
C ALA A 39 -13.14 -16.70 -17.78
N ARG A 40 -12.16 -15.84 -17.51
CA ARG A 40 -10.73 -16.21 -17.54
C ARG A 40 -10.25 -16.60 -16.14
N SER A 41 -9.54 -15.69 -15.48
CA SER A 41 -8.97 -15.81 -14.15
C SER A 41 -9.96 -16.12 -13.01
N ASN A 42 -11.27 -16.00 -13.23
CA ASN A 42 -12.30 -16.29 -12.23
C ASN A 42 -13.25 -17.43 -12.64
N PHE A 43 -12.95 -18.18 -13.70
CA PHE A 43 -13.80 -19.30 -14.13
C PHE A 43 -14.12 -20.26 -12.98
N ASP A 44 -13.10 -20.73 -12.25
CA ASP A 44 -13.28 -21.73 -11.19
C ASP A 44 -14.13 -21.19 -10.02
N VAL A 45 -14.03 -19.88 -9.75
CA VAL A 45 -14.81 -19.22 -8.69
C VAL A 45 -16.31 -19.25 -9.01
N TYR A 46 -16.69 -18.93 -10.24
CA TYR A 46 -18.08 -19.02 -10.69
C TYR A 46 -18.54 -20.47 -10.84
N ASN A 47 -17.71 -21.33 -11.41
CA ASN A 47 -18.03 -22.74 -11.64
C ASN A 47 -18.35 -23.47 -10.33
N ASN A 48 -17.58 -23.18 -9.28
CA ASN A 48 -17.73 -23.80 -7.96
C ASN A 48 -18.82 -23.14 -7.10
N GLY A 49 -19.60 -22.20 -7.64
CA GLY A 49 -20.68 -21.53 -6.91
C GLY A 49 -20.19 -20.74 -5.70
N GLN A 50 -19.00 -20.13 -5.80
CA GLN A 50 -18.40 -19.38 -4.69
C GLN A 50 -18.72 -17.89 -4.71
N VAL A 51 -19.48 -17.43 -5.71
CA VAL A 51 -19.79 -16.00 -5.89
C VAL A 51 -21.05 -15.62 -5.13
N THR A 52 -20.93 -14.61 -4.27
CA THR A 52 -22.05 -13.95 -3.60
C THR A 52 -22.23 -12.55 -4.18
N ILE A 53 -23.44 -12.23 -4.62
CA ILE A 53 -23.86 -10.87 -4.98
C ILE A 53 -24.64 -10.31 -3.79
N ASP A 54 -24.08 -9.31 -3.12
CA ASP A 54 -24.74 -8.58 -2.03
C ASP A 54 -25.28 -7.27 -2.60
N SER A 55 -26.57 -7.24 -2.92
CA SER A 55 -27.24 -6.11 -3.55
C SER A 55 -28.25 -5.48 -2.61
N GLN A 56 -28.19 -4.16 -2.46
CA GLN A 56 -29.28 -3.42 -1.79
C GLN A 56 -30.62 -3.55 -2.51
N ARG A 57 -30.61 -3.77 -3.83
CA ARG A 57 -31.82 -3.89 -4.66
C ARG A 57 -32.39 -5.31 -4.65
N PHE A 58 -31.53 -6.32 -4.73
CA PHE A 58 -31.94 -7.72 -4.93
C PHE A 58 -31.67 -8.63 -3.72
N GLY A 59 -31.15 -8.09 -2.62
CA GLY A 59 -30.71 -8.84 -1.46
C GLY A 59 -29.39 -9.59 -1.70
N VAL A 60 -29.11 -10.57 -0.83
CA VAL A 60 -27.90 -11.39 -0.89
C VAL A 60 -28.16 -12.67 -1.71
N ILE A 61 -27.57 -12.75 -2.89
CA ILE A 61 -27.62 -13.93 -3.76
C ILE A 61 -26.33 -14.74 -3.60
N LYS A 62 -26.39 -15.87 -2.92
CA LYS A 62 -25.24 -16.76 -2.70
C LYS A 62 -25.09 -17.79 -3.82
N GLY A 63 -23.84 -18.09 -4.19
CA GLY A 63 -23.50 -19.09 -5.20
C GLY A 63 -24.05 -18.79 -6.59
N TRP A 64 -24.19 -17.51 -6.93
CA TRP A 64 -24.71 -17.11 -8.24
C TRP A 64 -23.72 -17.50 -9.35
N LYS A 65 -24.25 -18.00 -10.46
CA LYS A 65 -23.51 -18.24 -11.70
C LYS A 65 -24.43 -18.00 -12.91
N PRO A 66 -23.88 -17.58 -14.06
CA PRO A 66 -24.65 -17.46 -15.28
C PRO A 66 -25.13 -18.82 -15.78
N SER A 67 -26.15 -18.81 -16.64
CA SER A 67 -26.76 -20.00 -17.24
C SER A 67 -25.72 -20.89 -17.94
N ARG A 68 -24.75 -20.28 -18.63
CA ARG A 68 -23.62 -20.96 -19.26
C ARG A 68 -22.33 -20.23 -18.94
N LEU A 69 -21.28 -20.98 -18.61
CA LEU A 69 -19.96 -20.48 -18.24
C LEU A 69 -18.90 -21.19 -19.08
N PHE A 70 -18.01 -20.43 -19.70
CA PHE A 70 -16.98 -20.93 -20.61
C PHE A 70 -15.61 -20.35 -20.27
N LYS A 71 -14.53 -21.09 -20.54
CA LYS A 71 -13.16 -20.61 -20.34
C LYS A 71 -12.68 -19.71 -21.47
N SER A 72 -13.28 -19.84 -22.66
CA SER A 72 -12.92 -19.07 -23.85
C SER A 72 -14.12 -18.72 -24.71
N GLN A 73 -13.93 -17.79 -25.65
CA GLN A 73 -14.95 -17.43 -26.64
C GLN A 73 -15.21 -18.59 -27.59
N GLU A 74 -14.17 -19.30 -27.99
CA GLU A 74 -14.23 -20.45 -28.88
C GLU A 74 -15.12 -21.56 -28.29
N GLU A 75 -14.97 -21.85 -27.00
CA GLU A 75 -15.83 -22.81 -26.30
C GLU A 75 -17.29 -22.37 -26.30
N ALA A 76 -17.55 -21.07 -26.04
CA ALA A 76 -18.91 -20.54 -26.05
C ALA A 76 -19.56 -20.58 -27.45
N LEU A 77 -18.74 -20.50 -28.51
CA LEU A 77 -19.19 -20.47 -29.90
C LEU A 77 -19.31 -21.88 -30.52
N ALA A 78 -18.64 -22.89 -29.94
CA ALA A 78 -18.45 -24.22 -30.52
C ALA A 78 -19.76 -24.98 -30.80
N ASP A 79 -20.81 -24.75 -30.00
CA ASP A 79 -22.12 -25.41 -30.17
C ASP A 79 -23.00 -24.78 -31.26
N GLY A 80 -22.52 -23.72 -31.92
CA GLY A 80 -23.23 -23.01 -32.97
C GLY A 80 -24.32 -22.05 -32.48
N THR A 81 -24.39 -21.76 -31.17
CA THR A 81 -25.37 -20.81 -30.63
C THR A 81 -25.23 -19.44 -31.30
N ARG A 82 -26.35 -18.86 -31.75
CA ARG A 82 -26.41 -17.47 -32.19
C ARG A 82 -26.86 -16.58 -31.06
N TYR A 83 -26.14 -15.49 -30.87
CA TYR A 83 -26.35 -14.51 -29.81
C TYR A 83 -27.01 -13.27 -30.39
N SER A 84 -28.15 -12.87 -29.82
CA SER A 84 -28.81 -11.62 -30.22
C SER A 84 -28.04 -10.40 -29.71
N LEU A 85 -27.29 -10.56 -28.62
CA LEU A 85 -26.47 -9.52 -28.01
C LEU A 85 -25.13 -10.10 -27.54
N GLY A 86 -24.05 -9.36 -27.79
CA GLY A 86 -22.77 -9.47 -27.11
C GLY A 86 -22.62 -8.33 -26.11
N VAL A 87 -22.06 -8.59 -24.94
CA VAL A 87 -21.78 -7.58 -23.92
C VAL A 87 -20.29 -7.62 -23.60
N LEU A 88 -19.62 -6.48 -23.74
CA LEU A 88 -18.23 -6.33 -23.33
C LEU A 88 -18.15 -5.43 -22.09
N ALA A 89 -17.73 -6.01 -20.97
CA ALA A 89 -17.65 -5.34 -19.67
C ALA A 89 -16.24 -5.42 -19.04
N THR A 90 -15.21 -5.58 -19.86
CA THR A 90 -13.80 -5.54 -19.42
C THR A 90 -13.29 -4.11 -19.28
N LYS A 91 -12.12 -3.94 -18.68
CA LYS A 91 -11.42 -2.65 -18.68
C LYS A 91 -11.00 -2.23 -20.10
N SER A 92 -11.01 -0.93 -20.40
CA SER A 92 -10.57 -0.41 -21.71
C SER A 92 -9.15 0.14 -21.63
N THR A 93 -8.18 -0.64 -22.13
CA THR A 93 -6.75 -0.29 -22.11
C THR A 93 -6.16 -0.50 -23.50
N PRO A 94 -6.49 0.38 -24.46
CA PRO A 94 -6.19 0.17 -25.89
C PRO A 94 -4.68 0.13 -26.21
N ASP A 95 -3.85 0.66 -25.32
CA ASP A 95 -2.39 0.56 -25.34
C ASP A 95 -1.87 -0.83 -24.92
N VAL A 96 -2.69 -1.65 -24.28
CA VAL A 96 -2.38 -3.04 -23.91
C VAL A 96 -3.13 -4.03 -24.80
N HIS A 97 -4.47 -3.92 -24.84
CA HIS A 97 -5.34 -4.75 -25.65
C HIS A 97 -6.47 -3.93 -26.26
N LYS A 98 -6.55 -3.95 -27.60
CA LYS A 98 -7.66 -3.38 -28.36
C LYS A 98 -8.92 -4.24 -28.22
N ASN A 99 -10.09 -3.60 -28.22
CA ASN A 99 -11.38 -4.30 -28.13
C ASN A 99 -11.62 -5.20 -29.35
N SER A 100 -11.21 -4.75 -30.54
CA SER A 100 -11.25 -5.51 -31.80
C SER A 100 -10.46 -6.82 -31.70
N ALA A 101 -9.27 -6.79 -31.09
CA ALA A 101 -8.43 -7.95 -30.88
C ALA A 101 -9.02 -8.89 -29.81
N LEU A 102 -9.54 -8.31 -28.70
CA LEU A 102 -10.16 -9.08 -27.63
C LEU A 102 -11.37 -9.88 -28.12
N LEU A 103 -12.18 -9.31 -29.01
CA LEU A 103 -13.41 -9.93 -29.53
C LEU A 103 -13.22 -10.63 -30.87
N ALA A 104 -11.99 -10.79 -31.35
CA ALA A 104 -11.71 -11.35 -32.68
C ALA A 104 -12.42 -12.69 -32.96
N PRO A 105 -12.47 -13.68 -32.03
CA PRO A 105 -13.18 -14.93 -32.27
C PRO A 105 -14.68 -14.74 -32.48
N SER A 106 -15.34 -13.94 -31.64
CA SER A 106 -16.78 -13.67 -31.75
C SER A 106 -17.15 -12.78 -32.94
N ILE A 107 -16.25 -11.89 -33.37
CA ILE A 107 -16.44 -11.09 -34.59
C ILE A 107 -16.31 -12.00 -35.82
N ALA A 108 -15.27 -12.83 -35.87
CA ALA A 108 -14.99 -13.73 -37.00
C ALA A 108 -16.08 -14.81 -37.17
N SER A 109 -16.69 -15.28 -36.08
CA SER A 109 -17.74 -16.30 -36.15
C SER A 109 -19.06 -15.79 -36.77
N GLY A 110 -19.31 -14.49 -36.72
CA GLY A 110 -20.58 -13.90 -37.15
C GLY A 110 -21.80 -14.35 -36.35
N GLN A 111 -21.59 -14.95 -35.16
CA GLN A 111 -22.66 -15.47 -34.31
C GLN A 111 -23.32 -14.39 -33.44
N VAL A 112 -22.74 -13.18 -33.35
CA VAL A 112 -23.24 -12.09 -32.49
C VAL A 112 -23.89 -10.98 -33.32
N ALA A 113 -25.20 -10.77 -33.13
CA ALA A 113 -25.99 -9.86 -33.95
C ALA A 113 -25.78 -8.38 -33.63
N ALA A 114 -25.54 -8.02 -32.37
CA ALA A 114 -25.26 -6.65 -31.91
C ALA A 114 -24.38 -6.67 -30.66
N TRP A 115 -23.62 -5.60 -30.41
CA TRP A 115 -22.73 -5.47 -29.25
C TRP A 115 -23.14 -4.32 -28.35
N SER A 116 -23.05 -4.51 -27.03
CA SER A 116 -23.16 -3.47 -26.01
C SER A 116 -21.84 -3.33 -25.26
N LEU A 117 -21.28 -2.12 -25.26
CA LEU A 117 -19.99 -1.81 -24.66
C LEU A 117 -20.17 -1.06 -23.34
N ILE A 118 -19.82 -1.72 -22.24
CA ILE A 118 -19.87 -1.18 -20.88
C ILE A 118 -18.44 -0.99 -20.36
N GLN A 119 -17.80 0.11 -20.76
CA GLN A 119 -16.44 0.46 -20.37
C GLN A 119 -16.34 1.94 -19.96
N ASN A 120 -15.36 2.26 -19.11
CA ASN A 120 -15.04 3.64 -18.74
C ASN A 120 -14.19 4.32 -19.82
N GLY A 121 -14.25 5.64 -19.87
CA GLY A 121 -13.45 6.46 -20.79
C GLY A 121 -14.22 6.95 -22.02
N LEU A 122 -13.54 7.80 -22.77
CA LEU A 122 -13.98 8.47 -23.99
C LEU A 122 -13.31 7.84 -25.21
N GLY A 123 -14.09 7.60 -26.28
CA GLY A 123 -13.58 7.07 -27.54
C GLY A 123 -13.32 5.55 -27.57
N VAL A 124 -13.74 4.83 -26.53
CA VAL A 124 -13.54 3.37 -26.38
C VAL A 124 -14.20 2.52 -27.46
N GLU A 125 -15.18 3.10 -28.16
CA GLU A 125 -15.95 2.44 -29.21
C GLU A 125 -15.21 2.34 -30.54
N ALA A 126 -14.33 3.31 -30.85
CA ALA A 126 -13.87 3.57 -32.20
C ALA A 126 -13.21 2.36 -32.86
N ASP A 127 -12.33 1.68 -32.12
CA ASP A 127 -11.61 0.49 -32.59
C ASP A 127 -12.55 -0.70 -32.84
N LEU A 128 -13.46 -0.99 -31.91
CA LEU A 128 -14.42 -2.08 -32.07
C LEU A 128 -15.41 -1.78 -33.20
N TYR A 129 -15.88 -0.53 -33.30
CA TYR A 129 -16.77 -0.10 -34.37
C TYR A 129 -16.16 -0.36 -35.74
N ALA A 130 -14.91 0.05 -35.96
CA ALA A 130 -14.21 -0.17 -37.22
C ALA A 130 -14.11 -1.66 -37.56
N ALA A 131 -13.77 -2.51 -36.58
CA ALA A 131 -13.70 -3.95 -36.77
C ALA A 131 -15.07 -4.58 -37.10
N LEU A 132 -16.14 -4.13 -36.44
CA LEU A 132 -17.49 -4.58 -36.72
C LEU A 132 -17.95 -4.15 -38.13
N GLN A 133 -17.67 -2.92 -38.56
CA GLN A 133 -18.04 -2.46 -39.91
C GLN A 133 -17.26 -3.20 -41.02
N ALA A 134 -16.05 -3.67 -40.72
CA ALA A 134 -15.26 -4.51 -41.62
C ALA A 134 -15.69 -5.98 -41.62
N SER A 135 -16.48 -6.43 -40.63
CA SER A 135 -16.94 -7.82 -40.54
C SER A 135 -18.09 -8.11 -41.51
N ALA A 136 -18.34 -9.40 -41.76
CA ALA A 136 -19.46 -9.84 -42.59
C ALA A 136 -20.84 -9.48 -41.99
N THR A 137 -20.94 -9.41 -40.66
CA THR A 137 -22.22 -9.13 -39.97
C THR A 137 -22.54 -7.65 -39.84
N ARG A 138 -21.52 -6.78 -39.83
CA ARG A 138 -21.70 -5.33 -39.60
C ARG A 138 -22.55 -5.01 -38.39
N SER A 139 -22.34 -5.77 -37.31
CA SER A 139 -23.19 -5.75 -36.12
C SER A 139 -23.28 -4.34 -35.51
N PRO A 140 -24.48 -3.87 -35.12
CA PRO A 140 -24.67 -2.64 -34.35
C PRO A 140 -23.77 -2.56 -33.12
N LEU A 141 -23.30 -1.36 -32.79
CA LEU A 141 -22.57 -1.07 -31.55
C LEU A 141 -23.37 -0.11 -30.67
N ILE A 142 -23.86 -0.63 -29.55
CA ILE A 142 -24.45 0.12 -28.46
C ILE A 142 -23.32 0.52 -27.52
N SER A 143 -23.26 1.81 -27.21
CA SER A 143 -22.36 2.37 -26.22
C SER A 143 -23.15 2.63 -24.95
N THR A 144 -22.71 2.03 -23.84
CA THR A 144 -23.44 2.07 -22.56
C THR A 144 -22.55 2.68 -21.48
N VAL A 145 -23.08 3.72 -20.84
CA VAL A 145 -22.44 4.48 -19.78
C VAL A 145 -23.18 4.21 -18.48
N VAL A 146 -22.44 3.76 -17.47
CA VAL A 146 -23.02 3.30 -16.20
C VAL A 146 -22.40 4.05 -15.01
N TRP A 147 -23.22 4.51 -14.08
CA TRP A 147 -22.81 5.01 -12.78
C TRP A 147 -23.33 4.05 -11.72
N THR A 148 -22.43 3.21 -11.24
CA THR A 148 -22.75 2.09 -10.35
C THR A 148 -21.70 2.01 -9.26
N PHE A 149 -22.12 1.78 -8.02
CA PHE A 149 -21.20 1.59 -6.89
C PHE A 149 -21.06 0.12 -6.60
N ILE A 150 -20.46 -0.58 -7.57
CA ILE A 150 -20.27 -2.03 -7.53
C ILE A 150 -18.79 -2.31 -7.41
N THR A 151 -18.41 -2.95 -6.31
CA THR A 151 -17.05 -3.37 -6.03
C THR A 151 -16.98 -4.88 -5.94
N THR A 152 -15.77 -5.41 -6.13
CA THR A 152 -15.51 -6.83 -5.98
C THR A 152 -14.43 -7.02 -4.94
N SER A 153 -14.66 -7.91 -3.99
CA SER A 153 -13.74 -8.30 -2.93
C SER A 153 -13.60 -9.82 -2.84
N ASP A 154 -12.81 -10.29 -1.87
CA ASP A 154 -12.56 -11.73 -1.63
C ASP A 154 -12.13 -12.49 -2.90
N SER A 155 -11.13 -11.94 -3.62
CA SER A 155 -10.58 -12.53 -4.85
C SER A 155 -11.62 -12.85 -5.94
N GLY A 156 -12.69 -12.06 -6.03
CA GLY A 156 -13.75 -12.28 -7.02
C GLY A 156 -14.98 -13.03 -6.49
N ARG A 157 -14.97 -13.44 -5.22
CA ARG A 157 -16.08 -14.19 -4.59
C ARG A 157 -17.20 -13.30 -4.07
N HIS A 158 -16.94 -12.03 -3.79
CA HIS A 158 -17.97 -11.15 -3.24
C HIS A 158 -18.17 -9.90 -4.10
N ILE A 159 -19.36 -9.76 -4.69
CA ILE A 159 -19.79 -8.58 -5.44
C ILE A 159 -20.65 -7.73 -4.53
N GLN A 160 -20.12 -6.61 -4.06
CA GLN A 160 -20.86 -5.65 -3.25
C GLN A 160 -21.51 -4.63 -4.17
N TRP A 161 -22.83 -4.50 -4.09
CA TRP A 161 -23.64 -3.62 -4.92
C TRP A 161 -24.47 -2.71 -4.01
N THR A 162 -23.81 -1.62 -3.57
CA THR A 162 -24.20 -0.83 -2.39
C THR A 162 -24.98 0.45 -2.70
N ASN A 163 -25.32 0.73 -3.96
CA ASN A 163 -26.14 1.88 -4.33
C ASN A 163 -27.41 1.46 -5.09
N ALA A 164 -28.56 1.77 -4.53
CA ALA A 164 -29.86 1.50 -5.15
C ALA A 164 -30.17 2.42 -6.36
N LYS A 165 -29.49 3.57 -6.49
CA LYS A 165 -29.70 4.61 -7.53
C LYS A 165 -28.71 4.54 -8.69
N ASP A 166 -28.48 3.35 -9.24
CA ASP A 166 -27.66 3.24 -10.46
C ASP A 166 -28.26 4.05 -11.61
N ALA A 167 -27.38 4.63 -12.43
CA ALA A 167 -27.75 5.28 -13.68
C ALA A 167 -27.11 4.55 -14.86
N THR A 168 -27.89 4.32 -15.91
CA THR A 168 -27.46 3.70 -17.15
C THR A 168 -28.03 4.47 -18.32
N VAL A 169 -27.14 5.00 -19.15
CA VAL A 169 -27.50 5.71 -20.37
C VAL A 169 -26.86 5.00 -21.53
N SER A 170 -27.67 4.61 -22.52
CA SER A 170 -27.19 3.88 -23.70
C SER A 170 -27.53 4.61 -24.99
N GLY A 171 -26.65 4.55 -25.98
CA GLY A 171 -26.91 5.10 -27.32
C GLY A 171 -26.19 4.29 -28.37
N ILE A 172 -26.58 4.47 -29.63
CA ILE A 172 -25.88 3.84 -30.75
C ILE A 172 -24.64 4.66 -31.07
N TYR A 173 -23.49 3.99 -31.16
CA TYR A 173 -22.27 4.60 -31.65
C TYR A 173 -22.22 4.48 -33.18
N ALA A 174 -22.57 5.56 -33.87
CA ALA A 174 -22.58 5.66 -35.32
C ALA A 174 -22.00 7.02 -35.77
N PRO A 175 -20.68 7.24 -35.61
CA PRO A 175 -20.07 8.55 -35.82
C PRO A 175 -20.30 9.04 -37.26
N GLY A 176 -20.81 10.27 -37.40
CA GLY A 176 -20.98 10.93 -38.69
C GLY A 176 -22.12 10.39 -39.56
N ARG A 177 -23.02 9.56 -39.05
CA ARG A 177 -24.18 9.06 -39.82
C ARG A 177 -25.45 8.87 -39.00
N ALA A 178 -26.58 8.78 -39.68
CA ALA A 178 -27.85 8.41 -39.07
C ALA A 178 -27.89 6.94 -38.63
N ARG A 179 -28.70 6.67 -37.60
CA ARG A 179 -28.99 5.31 -37.10
C ARG A 179 -29.87 4.56 -38.11
N THR A 180 -29.64 3.26 -38.20
CA THR A 180 -30.44 2.34 -39.01
C THR A 180 -31.53 1.67 -38.17
N PRO A 181 -32.62 1.18 -38.77
CA PRO A 181 -33.66 0.46 -38.04
C PRO A 181 -33.16 -0.77 -37.26
N ALA A 182 -32.10 -1.43 -37.76
CA ALA A 182 -31.47 -2.56 -37.07
C ALA A 182 -30.74 -2.13 -35.79
N GLU A 183 -30.09 -0.97 -35.81
CA GLU A 183 -29.44 -0.38 -34.64
C GLU A 183 -30.47 0.05 -33.58
N ASP A 184 -31.57 0.69 -34.00
CA ASP A 184 -32.64 1.06 -33.09
C ASP A 184 -33.31 -0.17 -32.45
N ALA A 185 -33.50 -1.24 -33.22
CA ALA A 185 -34.01 -2.50 -32.71
C ALA A 185 -33.05 -3.16 -31.69
N ALA A 186 -31.74 -3.10 -31.93
CA ALA A 186 -30.74 -3.62 -30.99
C ALA A 186 -30.72 -2.81 -29.69
N LEU A 187 -30.74 -1.48 -29.76
CA LEU A 187 -30.82 -0.61 -28.59
C LEU A 187 -32.12 -0.85 -27.80
N ALA A 188 -33.26 -0.97 -28.49
CA ALA A 188 -34.54 -1.26 -27.87
C ALA A 188 -34.52 -2.62 -27.15
N LEU A 189 -33.92 -3.65 -27.75
CA LEU A 189 -33.75 -4.96 -27.11
C LEU A 189 -32.92 -4.85 -25.83
N TRP A 190 -31.76 -4.19 -25.90
CA TRP A 190 -30.88 -3.97 -24.75
C TRP A 190 -31.62 -3.30 -23.58
N VAL A 191 -32.29 -2.18 -23.87
CA VAL A 191 -33.05 -1.42 -22.86
C VAL A 191 -34.23 -2.23 -22.33
N HIS A 192 -34.91 -2.99 -23.18
CA HIS A 192 -36.03 -3.82 -22.76
C HIS A 192 -35.59 -4.91 -21.78
N LEU A 193 -34.48 -5.60 -22.02
CA LEU A 193 -33.96 -6.62 -21.11
C LEU A 193 -33.62 -6.03 -19.73
N LEU A 194 -32.93 -4.89 -19.70
CA LEU A 194 -32.58 -4.20 -18.44
C LEU A 194 -33.83 -3.68 -17.71
N ARG A 195 -34.77 -3.06 -18.43
CA ARG A 195 -35.98 -2.51 -17.82
C ARG A 195 -36.84 -3.62 -17.22
N THR A 196 -36.97 -4.75 -17.90
CA THR A 196 -37.74 -5.91 -17.40
C THR A 196 -37.10 -6.54 -16.16
N SER A 197 -35.78 -6.45 -15.99
CA SER A 197 -35.11 -6.89 -14.76
C SER A 197 -35.30 -5.95 -13.56
N GLY A 198 -36.11 -4.91 -13.69
CA GLY A 198 -36.27 -3.85 -12.68
C GLY A 198 -35.11 -2.85 -12.65
N HIS A 199 -34.25 -2.81 -13.68
CA HIS A 199 -33.22 -1.77 -13.77
C HIS A 199 -33.84 -0.42 -14.15
N GLY A 200 -33.50 0.63 -13.42
CA GLY A 200 -34.09 1.97 -13.61
C GLY A 200 -35.46 2.16 -12.95
N THR A 201 -35.92 1.22 -12.12
CA THR A 201 -37.20 1.33 -11.37
C THR A 201 -36.96 1.02 -9.90
N LEU A 202 -37.51 1.82 -8.98
CA LEU A 202 -37.62 1.45 -7.56
C LEU A 202 -38.92 1.96 -6.92
N ALA A 203 -39.46 1.13 -6.04
CA ALA A 203 -40.53 1.45 -5.09
C ALA A 203 -40.07 2.54 -4.10
N GLU A 204 -41.02 3.37 -3.64
CA GLU A 204 -40.83 4.33 -2.53
C GLU A 204 -39.82 5.47 -2.81
N ASN A 205 -40.05 6.26 -3.86
CA ASN A 205 -39.51 7.61 -4.08
C ASN A 205 -37.99 7.78 -4.31
N ARG A 206 -37.27 6.77 -4.81
CA ARG A 206 -35.85 6.93 -5.24
C ARG A 206 -35.60 6.32 -6.62
N VAL A 207 -35.61 7.14 -7.68
CA VAL A 207 -35.50 6.69 -9.07
C VAL A 207 -34.04 6.42 -9.47
N GLY A 208 -33.71 5.21 -9.93
CA GLY A 208 -32.50 4.94 -10.72
C GLY A 208 -32.74 5.28 -12.19
N VAL A 209 -31.71 5.61 -12.96
CA VAL A 209 -31.87 6.11 -14.34
C VAL A 209 -31.62 4.98 -15.35
N LEU A 210 -32.56 4.77 -16.29
CA LEU A 210 -32.35 3.93 -17.48
C LEU A 210 -32.87 4.66 -18.72
N GLU A 211 -31.96 5.33 -19.42
CA GLU A 211 -32.28 6.24 -20.52
C GLU A 211 -31.53 5.90 -21.80
N THR A 212 -32.06 6.39 -22.92
CA THR A 212 -31.40 6.34 -24.22
C THR A 212 -31.06 7.74 -24.69
N THR A 213 -29.96 7.89 -25.40
CA THR A 213 -29.52 9.18 -25.95
C THR A 213 -29.04 9.05 -27.39
N GLU A 214 -29.17 10.14 -28.15
CA GLU A 214 -28.52 10.29 -29.46
C GLU A 214 -27.09 10.85 -29.33
N ARG A 215 -26.76 11.46 -28.19
CA ARG A 215 -25.46 12.11 -27.92
C ARG A 215 -24.65 11.33 -26.88
N ILE A 216 -24.41 10.05 -27.17
CA ILE A 216 -23.73 9.14 -26.24
C ILE A 216 -22.27 9.53 -25.97
N ASP A 217 -21.63 10.18 -26.94
CA ASP A 217 -20.31 10.81 -26.83
C ASP A 217 -20.26 11.87 -25.73
N SER A 218 -21.28 12.73 -25.68
CA SER A 218 -21.42 13.82 -24.71
C SER A 218 -21.65 13.23 -23.32
N VAL A 219 -22.50 12.21 -23.21
CA VAL A 219 -22.75 11.47 -21.96
C VAL A 219 -21.47 10.76 -21.45
N ARG A 220 -20.68 10.17 -22.35
CA ARG A 220 -19.35 9.63 -22.01
C ARG A 220 -18.42 10.70 -21.49
N PHE A 221 -18.33 11.83 -22.18
CA PHE A 221 -17.47 12.94 -21.77
C PHE A 221 -17.86 13.45 -20.38
N SER A 222 -19.16 13.67 -20.14
CA SER A 222 -19.69 14.09 -18.84
C SER A 222 -19.31 13.14 -17.71
N LYS A 223 -19.50 11.82 -17.87
CA LYS A 223 -19.01 10.83 -16.89
C LYS A 223 -17.50 10.93 -16.70
N ASN A 224 -16.78 11.12 -17.80
CA ASN A 224 -15.33 11.10 -17.81
C ASN A 224 -14.71 12.34 -17.14
N LEU A 225 -15.45 13.43 -16.93
CA LEU A 225 -14.97 14.61 -16.17
C LEU A 225 -14.45 14.21 -14.78
N LEU A 226 -15.29 13.53 -14.00
CA LEU A 226 -14.96 13.11 -12.64
C LEU A 226 -13.73 12.17 -12.64
N ASN A 227 -13.68 11.24 -13.59
CA ASN A 227 -12.54 10.32 -13.72
C ASN A 227 -11.26 11.04 -14.16
N CYS A 228 -11.35 11.94 -15.14
CA CYS A 228 -10.20 12.65 -15.69
C CYS A 228 -9.57 13.60 -14.66
N ILE A 229 -10.37 14.21 -13.80
CA ILE A 229 -9.89 15.12 -12.76
C ILE A 229 -9.48 14.31 -11.53
N TRP A 230 -10.46 13.71 -10.85
CA TRP A 230 -10.25 13.14 -9.52
C TRP A 230 -9.56 11.78 -9.56
N SER A 231 -9.89 10.90 -10.51
CA SER A 231 -9.17 9.62 -10.59
C SER A 231 -7.71 9.84 -10.99
N SER A 232 -7.39 10.87 -11.78
CA SER A 232 -6.00 11.23 -12.11
C SER A 232 -5.24 11.73 -10.87
N VAL A 233 -5.82 12.68 -10.13
CA VAL A 233 -5.23 13.22 -8.89
C VAL A 233 -5.04 12.12 -7.86
N GLN A 234 -6.09 11.33 -7.59
CA GLN A 234 -6.02 10.20 -6.65
C GLN A 234 -4.93 9.21 -7.03
N THR A 235 -4.87 8.88 -8.33
CA THR A 235 -3.90 7.93 -8.86
C THR A 235 -2.50 8.48 -8.67
N LEU A 236 -2.20 9.73 -9.03
CA LEU A 236 -0.86 10.30 -8.90
C LEU A 236 -0.41 10.42 -7.44
N MET A 237 -1.29 10.86 -6.55
CA MET A 237 -1.00 11.01 -5.11
C MET A 237 -0.86 9.68 -4.38
N GLY A 238 -1.48 8.60 -4.88
CA GLY A 238 -1.55 7.33 -4.15
C GLY A 238 -2.39 7.43 -2.85
N ALA A 239 -3.17 8.50 -2.71
CA ALA A 239 -3.96 8.78 -1.52
C ALA A 239 -5.34 8.11 -1.63
N LYS A 240 -5.75 7.37 -0.59
CA LYS A 240 -7.06 6.71 -0.55
C LYS A 240 -8.23 7.70 -0.41
N HIS A 241 -7.94 8.91 0.06
CA HIS A 241 -8.89 10.01 0.24
C HIS A 241 -8.36 11.24 -0.51
N ILE A 242 -9.28 12.05 -1.04
CA ILE A 242 -8.98 13.40 -1.53
C ILE A 242 -9.85 14.34 -0.69
N LEU A 243 -9.47 14.56 0.56
CA LEU A 243 -10.11 15.58 1.36
C LEU A 243 -9.44 16.91 1.06
N LEU A 244 -10.18 17.86 0.52
CA LEU A 244 -9.67 19.21 0.33
C LEU A 244 -9.30 19.88 1.68
N SER A 245 -9.83 19.39 2.81
CA SER A 245 -9.39 19.81 4.15
C SER A 245 -7.94 19.44 4.47
N ASP A 246 -7.38 18.46 3.78
CA ASP A 246 -5.99 18.03 3.92
C ASP A 246 -5.07 18.72 2.91
N MET A 247 -5.65 19.49 1.97
CA MET A 247 -4.94 20.28 0.97
C MET A 247 -4.85 21.75 1.41
N ASP A 248 -3.74 22.41 1.10
CA ASP A 248 -3.64 23.86 1.25
C ASP A 248 -4.31 24.62 0.09
N ASP A 249 -4.52 25.93 0.26
CA ASP A 249 -5.19 26.78 -0.74
C ASP A 249 -4.49 26.74 -2.12
N GLY A 250 -3.17 26.57 -2.15
CA GLY A 250 -2.39 26.48 -3.37
C GLY A 250 -2.61 25.16 -4.11
N GLU A 251 -2.64 24.05 -3.37
CA GLU A 251 -2.95 22.71 -3.90
C GLU A 251 -4.37 22.65 -4.47
N ILE A 252 -5.34 23.20 -3.75
CA ILE A 252 -6.74 23.31 -4.21
C ILE A 252 -6.81 24.12 -5.51
N ALA A 253 -6.12 25.25 -5.58
CA ALA A 253 -6.08 26.10 -6.77
C ALA A 253 -5.48 25.36 -7.98
N ALA A 254 -4.45 24.53 -7.78
CA ALA A 254 -3.84 23.74 -8.85
C ALA A 254 -4.80 22.68 -9.42
N VAL A 255 -5.51 21.95 -8.55
CA VAL A 255 -6.51 20.96 -9.00
C VAL A 255 -7.68 21.65 -9.71
N ARG A 256 -8.08 22.85 -9.25
CA ARG A 256 -9.13 23.65 -9.90
C ARG A 256 -8.71 24.11 -11.29
N ALA A 257 -7.45 24.52 -11.47
CA ALA A 257 -6.92 24.88 -12.77
C ALA A 257 -6.92 23.70 -13.76
N LEU A 258 -6.59 22.49 -13.31
CA LEU A 258 -6.71 21.27 -14.12
C LEU A 258 -8.17 21.03 -14.55
N ALA A 259 -9.14 21.20 -13.65
CA ALA A 259 -10.55 21.02 -13.98
C ALA A 259 -11.06 22.05 -14.99
N LEU A 260 -10.62 23.30 -14.89
CA LEU A 260 -10.93 24.33 -15.89
C LEU A 260 -10.46 23.92 -17.30
N GLU A 261 -9.26 23.36 -17.42
CA GLU A 261 -8.77 22.84 -18.72
C GLU A 261 -9.64 21.69 -19.23
N VAL A 262 -9.93 20.68 -18.40
CA VAL A 262 -10.72 19.50 -18.80
C VAL A 262 -12.14 19.88 -19.21
N VAL A 263 -12.83 20.71 -18.41
CA VAL A 263 -14.19 21.17 -18.71
C VAL A 263 -14.18 22.11 -19.92
N GLY A 264 -13.17 22.97 -20.04
CA GLY A 264 -12.99 23.86 -21.19
C GLY A 264 -12.86 23.12 -22.51
N VAL A 265 -12.12 22.00 -22.53
CA VAL A 265 -12.07 21.10 -23.71
C VAL A 265 -13.46 20.62 -24.09
N GLY A 266 -14.27 20.20 -23.11
CA GLY A 266 -15.62 19.72 -23.34
C GLY A 266 -16.53 20.75 -24.01
N TYR A 267 -16.53 22.00 -23.51
CA TYR A 267 -17.33 23.07 -24.11
C TYR A 267 -16.83 23.46 -25.50
N ALA A 268 -15.51 23.60 -25.66
CA ALA A 268 -14.93 24.00 -26.94
C ALA A 268 -15.11 22.93 -28.03
N SER A 269 -15.12 21.64 -27.67
CA SER A 269 -15.39 20.54 -28.60
C SER A 269 -16.88 20.23 -28.77
N GLY A 270 -17.77 20.96 -28.09
CA GLY A 270 -19.21 20.73 -28.09
C GLY A 270 -19.68 19.44 -27.40
N LEU A 271 -18.78 18.73 -26.70
CA LEU A 271 -19.10 17.52 -25.93
C LEU A 271 -19.79 17.85 -24.60
N LEU A 272 -19.61 19.08 -24.12
CA LEU A 272 -20.43 19.73 -23.10
C LEU A 272 -21.13 20.94 -23.73
N TYR A 273 -22.33 21.22 -23.25
CA TYR A 273 -23.11 22.37 -23.71
C TYR A 273 -24.14 22.76 -22.64
N PRO A 274 -24.47 24.07 -22.54
CA PRO A 274 -25.50 24.51 -21.62
C PRO A 274 -26.84 23.81 -21.93
N GLY A 275 -27.51 23.32 -20.90
CA GLY A 275 -28.77 22.57 -21.05
C GLY A 275 -28.61 21.04 -21.11
N MET A 276 -27.38 20.50 -21.12
CA MET A 276 -27.14 19.06 -21.01
C MET A 276 -27.44 18.55 -19.60
N THR A 277 -28.06 17.37 -19.46
CA THR A 277 -28.18 16.67 -18.17
C THR A 277 -26.85 16.03 -17.77
N LEU A 278 -26.36 16.35 -16.57
CA LEU A 278 -25.23 15.73 -15.92
C LEU A 278 -25.72 14.57 -15.05
N TYR A 279 -25.25 13.36 -15.33
CA TYR A 279 -25.61 12.16 -14.57
C TYR A 279 -24.50 11.81 -13.55
N PRO A 280 -24.86 11.19 -12.41
CA PRO A 280 -26.20 10.76 -12.01
C PRO A 280 -26.98 11.84 -11.23
N SER A 281 -26.44 13.05 -11.09
CA SER A 281 -27.04 14.12 -10.28
C SER A 281 -28.36 14.65 -10.86
N GLY A 282 -28.54 14.56 -12.18
CA GLY A 282 -29.67 15.14 -12.90
C GLY A 282 -29.56 16.67 -13.02
N GLN A 283 -28.44 17.26 -12.61
CA GLN A 283 -28.20 18.70 -12.76
C GLN A 283 -28.08 19.08 -14.22
N VAL A 284 -28.50 20.29 -14.56
CA VAL A 284 -28.35 20.84 -15.91
C VAL A 284 -27.02 21.59 -15.98
N ALA A 285 -26.17 21.23 -16.94
CA ALA A 285 -24.92 21.93 -17.21
C ALA A 285 -25.22 23.39 -17.60
N GLY A 286 -24.53 24.32 -16.93
CA GLY A 286 -24.66 25.76 -17.16
C GLY A 286 -23.48 26.29 -17.96
N THR A 287 -22.76 27.23 -17.37
CA THR A 287 -21.48 27.76 -17.86
C THR A 287 -20.31 26.81 -17.56
N LEU A 288 -19.14 27.12 -18.11
CA LEU A 288 -17.89 26.40 -17.83
C LEU A 288 -17.59 26.41 -16.33
N GLU A 289 -17.63 27.58 -15.72
CA GLU A 289 -17.33 27.79 -14.30
C GLU A 289 -18.33 27.05 -13.41
N GLU A 290 -19.63 27.18 -13.66
CA GLU A 290 -20.67 26.44 -12.91
C GLU A 290 -20.50 24.93 -13.02
N THR A 291 -20.05 24.44 -14.19
CA THR A 291 -19.77 23.02 -14.38
C THR A 291 -18.55 22.58 -13.57
N VAL A 292 -17.50 23.40 -13.48
CA VAL A 292 -16.34 23.13 -12.62
C VAL A 292 -16.75 23.10 -11.14
N GLU A 293 -17.54 24.07 -10.68
CA GLU A 293 -18.05 24.08 -9.30
C GLU A 293 -18.82 22.80 -8.99
N SER A 294 -19.73 22.37 -9.87
CA SER A 294 -20.51 21.13 -9.69
C SER A 294 -19.61 19.89 -9.56
N VAL A 295 -18.56 19.79 -10.38
CA VAL A 295 -17.59 18.69 -10.31
C VAL A 295 -16.79 18.73 -9.01
N PHE A 296 -16.44 19.92 -8.52
CA PHE A 296 -15.78 20.09 -7.23
C PHE A 296 -16.69 19.73 -6.07
N ASP A 297 -17.87 20.32 -6.00
CA ASP A 297 -18.86 20.14 -4.93
C ASP A 297 -19.20 18.67 -4.70
N SER A 298 -19.26 17.89 -5.78
CA SER A 298 -19.50 16.45 -5.71
C SER A 298 -18.47 15.70 -4.87
N VAL A 299 -17.25 16.24 -4.73
CA VAL A 299 -16.15 15.69 -3.92
C VAL A 299 -15.95 16.46 -2.61
N ILE A 300 -16.02 17.81 -2.63
CA ILE A 300 -15.80 18.66 -1.43
C ILE A 300 -16.80 18.34 -0.32
N HIS A 301 -18.07 18.24 -0.66
CA HIS A 301 -19.17 18.14 0.31
C HIS A 301 -19.54 16.69 0.62
N ALA A 302 -18.66 15.73 0.29
CA ALA A 302 -18.82 14.35 0.73
C ALA A 302 -18.72 14.29 2.26
N ALA A 303 -19.86 14.18 2.94
CA ALA A 303 -19.91 14.06 4.39
C ALA A 303 -19.05 12.87 4.88
N PRO A 304 -18.46 12.92 6.10
CA PRO A 304 -17.84 11.74 6.71
C PRO A 304 -18.81 10.55 6.72
N GLY A 305 -18.37 9.40 6.19
CA GLY A 305 -19.22 8.22 5.94
C GLY A 305 -20.08 8.30 4.66
N GLY A 306 -19.90 9.35 3.86
CA GLY A 306 -20.51 9.56 2.56
C GLY A 306 -19.84 8.75 1.46
N LEU A 307 -20.59 8.52 0.39
CA LEU A 307 -20.26 7.56 -0.67
C LEU A 307 -18.94 7.86 -1.42
N LEU A 308 -18.49 9.10 -1.45
CA LEU A 308 -17.23 9.53 -2.10
C LEU A 308 -16.09 9.81 -1.09
N TYR A 309 -16.36 9.75 0.22
CA TYR A 309 -15.38 10.04 1.29
C TYR A 309 -14.29 8.95 1.38
N ASP A 310 -14.69 7.68 1.27
CA ASP A 310 -13.78 6.51 1.32
C ASP A 310 -13.65 5.80 -0.05
N TYR A 311 -14.05 6.46 -1.14
CA TYR A 311 -14.14 5.82 -2.45
C TYR A 311 -12.82 5.86 -3.21
N LYS A 312 -12.32 4.68 -3.58
CA LYS A 312 -11.20 4.54 -4.50
C LYS A 312 -11.68 4.51 -5.94
N MET A 313 -11.28 5.49 -6.73
CA MET A 313 -11.58 5.55 -8.16
C MET A 313 -10.77 4.52 -8.96
N SER A 314 -11.27 4.15 -10.13
CA SER A 314 -10.81 2.95 -10.84
C SER A 314 -9.33 2.96 -11.21
N MET A 315 -8.74 4.11 -11.60
CA MET A 315 -7.30 4.13 -11.93
C MET A 315 -6.42 3.94 -10.69
N LEU A 316 -6.83 4.41 -9.50
CA LEU A 316 -6.09 4.12 -8.27
C LEU A 316 -6.21 2.64 -7.93
N VAL A 317 -7.41 2.06 -8.02
CA VAL A 317 -7.65 0.63 -7.75
C VAL A 317 -6.83 -0.26 -8.70
N ASP A 318 -6.69 0.13 -9.96
CA ASP A 318 -5.88 -0.58 -10.94
C ASP A 318 -4.37 -0.34 -10.72
N ARG A 319 -3.95 0.89 -10.37
CA ARG A 319 -2.57 1.22 -9.99
C ARG A 319 -2.12 0.40 -8.78
N GLU A 320 -2.89 0.41 -7.69
CA GLU A 320 -2.61 -0.34 -6.46
C GLU A 320 -2.58 -1.86 -6.70
N ALA A 321 -3.27 -2.35 -7.73
CA ALA A 321 -3.31 -3.76 -8.07
C ALA A 321 -2.34 -4.16 -9.20
N GLY A 322 -1.46 -3.25 -9.64
CA GLY A 322 -0.53 -3.49 -10.74
C GLY A 322 -1.19 -3.85 -12.07
N ARG A 323 -2.47 -3.48 -12.24
CA ARG A 323 -3.21 -3.72 -13.48
C ARG A 323 -3.05 -2.52 -14.42
N PRO A 324 -3.18 -2.73 -15.74
CA PRO A 324 -3.25 -1.63 -16.70
C PRO A 324 -4.29 -0.58 -16.29
N ILE A 325 -3.82 0.66 -16.08
CA ILE A 325 -4.67 1.81 -15.77
C ILE A 325 -5.18 2.50 -17.04
N GLU A 326 -6.42 2.99 -16.99
CA GLU A 326 -7.18 3.55 -18.14
C GLU A 326 -6.75 4.96 -18.57
N VAL A 327 -5.44 5.27 -18.55
CA VAL A 327 -4.93 6.63 -18.81
C VAL A 327 -5.33 7.12 -20.20
N GLU A 328 -5.21 6.28 -21.23
CA GLU A 328 -5.43 6.72 -22.62
C GLU A 328 -6.90 7.05 -22.89
N VAL A 329 -7.83 6.33 -22.26
CA VAL A 329 -9.26 6.53 -22.49
C VAL A 329 -9.88 7.51 -21.50
N ILE A 330 -9.26 7.74 -20.33
CA ILE A 330 -9.73 8.71 -19.33
C ILE A 330 -9.12 10.09 -19.56
N ALA A 331 -7.80 10.24 -19.57
CA ALA A 331 -7.16 11.56 -19.66
C ALA A 331 -6.50 11.80 -21.03
N GLY A 332 -5.93 10.77 -21.63
CA GLY A 332 -5.27 10.84 -22.94
C GLY A 332 -6.22 11.21 -24.08
N SER A 333 -7.46 10.72 -24.05
CA SER A 333 -8.51 11.00 -25.04
C SER A 333 -8.97 12.46 -24.96
N VAL A 334 -9.13 13.02 -23.76
CA VAL A 334 -9.44 14.44 -23.56
C VAL A 334 -8.30 15.31 -24.09
N LEU A 335 -7.05 14.93 -23.80
CA LEU A 335 -5.87 15.62 -24.34
C LEU A 335 -5.79 15.52 -25.87
N ALA A 336 -6.19 14.40 -26.47
CA ALA A 336 -6.25 14.24 -27.92
C ALA A 336 -7.30 15.18 -28.54
N VAL A 337 -8.50 15.24 -27.97
CA VAL A 337 -9.54 16.20 -28.40
C VAL A 337 -9.04 17.64 -28.28
N ALA A 338 -8.37 17.98 -27.19
CA ALA A 338 -7.79 19.32 -27.00
C ALA A 338 -6.80 19.67 -28.13
N ARG A 339 -5.91 18.73 -28.48
CA ARG A 339 -4.91 18.90 -29.55
C ARG A 339 -5.55 19.02 -30.93
N GLU A 340 -6.56 18.20 -31.23
CA GLU A 340 -7.31 18.26 -32.50
C GLU A 340 -8.01 19.61 -32.69
N GLN A 341 -8.47 20.22 -31.60
CA GLN A 341 -9.15 21.52 -31.59
C GLN A 341 -8.20 22.71 -31.36
N GLY A 342 -6.89 22.48 -31.22
CA GLY A 342 -5.90 23.54 -30.97
C GLY A 342 -6.03 24.24 -29.59
N ILE A 343 -6.59 23.54 -28.59
CA ILE A 343 -6.84 24.07 -27.24
C ILE A 343 -5.59 23.85 -26.37
N SER A 344 -5.08 24.93 -25.77
CA SER A 344 -3.95 24.86 -24.83
C SER A 344 -4.37 24.23 -23.51
N THR A 345 -3.72 23.13 -23.14
CA THR A 345 -4.01 22.37 -21.90
C THR A 345 -2.72 21.88 -21.23
N PRO A 346 -1.85 22.79 -20.76
CA PRO A 346 -0.56 22.41 -20.16
C PRO A 346 -0.69 21.56 -18.89
N LEU A 347 -1.69 21.80 -18.03
CA LEU A 347 -1.85 21.03 -16.79
C LEU A 347 -2.39 19.62 -17.08
N LEU A 348 -3.35 19.47 -18.00
CA LEU A 348 -3.81 18.17 -18.47
C LEU A 348 -2.68 17.42 -19.17
N GLY A 349 -1.91 18.11 -20.01
CA GLY A 349 -0.73 17.56 -20.68
C GLY A 349 0.31 17.04 -19.69
N TYR A 350 0.61 17.82 -18.65
CA TYR A 350 1.50 17.44 -17.56
C TYR A 350 0.94 16.24 -16.77
N THR A 351 -0.34 16.27 -16.41
CA THR A 351 -1.03 15.19 -15.69
C THR A 351 -0.98 13.88 -16.47
N VAL A 352 -1.29 13.91 -17.77
CA VAL A 352 -1.19 12.74 -18.65
C VAL A 352 0.25 12.24 -18.75
N ALA A 353 1.23 13.15 -18.85
CA ALA A 353 2.64 12.77 -18.87
C ALA A 353 3.06 12.06 -17.58
N LEU A 354 2.66 12.57 -16.42
CA LEU A 354 2.91 11.92 -15.13
C LEU A 354 2.19 10.59 -15.00
N LEU A 355 0.94 10.47 -15.46
CA LEU A 355 0.20 9.21 -15.43
C LEU A 355 0.85 8.18 -16.36
N ARG A 356 1.31 8.57 -17.55
CA ARG A 356 2.06 7.68 -18.46
C ARG A 356 3.44 7.33 -17.89
N ALA A 357 4.14 8.28 -17.28
CA ALA A 357 5.39 8.00 -16.57
C ALA A 357 5.15 7.03 -15.40
N SER A 358 4.03 7.16 -14.68
CA SER A 358 3.65 6.19 -13.66
C SER A 358 3.39 4.80 -14.25
N LYS A 359 2.96 4.67 -15.52
CA LYS A 359 2.90 3.38 -16.24
C LYS A 359 4.28 2.79 -16.54
N GLN A 360 5.30 3.62 -16.71
CA GLN A 360 6.67 3.18 -16.99
C GLN A 360 7.45 2.89 -15.70
N LEU A 361 7.02 3.47 -14.58
CA LEU A 361 7.44 3.15 -13.21
C LEU A 361 6.65 1.99 -12.60
N LEU A 362 5.59 1.53 -13.27
CA LEU A 362 4.98 0.24 -13.04
C LEU A 362 5.86 -0.81 -13.74
N PRO A 363 6.23 -1.92 -13.07
CA PRO A 363 6.93 -3.00 -13.75
C PRO A 363 6.07 -3.45 -14.93
N ALA A 364 6.72 -3.81 -16.04
CA ALA A 364 6.03 -4.33 -17.22
C ALA A 364 5.02 -5.41 -16.79
N PRO A 365 3.82 -5.47 -17.40
CA PRO A 365 2.90 -6.58 -17.14
C PRO A 365 3.71 -7.83 -17.42
N HIS A 366 3.82 -8.74 -16.44
CA HIS A 366 4.57 -9.97 -16.57
C HIS A 366 4.29 -10.57 -17.94
N ALA A 367 5.21 -10.36 -18.89
CA ALA A 367 5.22 -11.06 -20.14
C ALA A 367 5.24 -12.51 -19.70
N ASN A 368 4.20 -13.26 -20.08
CA ASN A 368 4.00 -14.67 -19.74
C ASN A 368 5.36 -15.28 -19.46
N MET A 369 5.62 -15.55 -18.17
CA MET A 369 6.74 -16.39 -17.80
C MET A 369 6.60 -17.59 -18.71
N THR A 370 7.51 -17.72 -19.67
CA THR A 370 7.62 -18.93 -20.46
C THR A 370 7.63 -20.06 -19.46
N ALA A 371 6.82 -21.09 -19.72
CA ALA A 371 6.58 -22.25 -18.86
C ALA A 371 7.86 -23.09 -18.56
N THR A 372 9.04 -22.49 -18.67
CA THR A 372 10.37 -23.08 -18.55
C THR A 372 11.19 -22.44 -17.43
N GLN A 373 10.65 -21.50 -16.66
CA GLN A 373 11.31 -20.98 -15.43
C GLN A 373 10.49 -21.18 -14.14
N GLN A 374 9.50 -22.08 -14.17
CA GLN A 374 8.90 -22.67 -12.96
C GLN A 374 9.67 -23.91 -12.44
N GLN A 375 10.81 -24.26 -13.04
CA GLN A 375 11.63 -25.39 -12.60
C GLN A 375 12.94 -24.93 -11.96
N THR A 376 12.88 -24.28 -10.79
CA THR A 376 13.90 -24.45 -9.71
C THR A 376 13.51 -23.86 -8.35
N ILE A 377 12.23 -23.73 -8.01
CA ILE A 377 11.83 -23.62 -6.60
C ILE A 377 10.88 -24.78 -6.31
N LYS A 378 11.43 -25.83 -5.69
CA LYS A 378 10.64 -26.97 -5.21
C LYS A 378 9.61 -26.46 -4.19
N ASN A 379 8.33 -26.55 -4.55
CA ASN A 379 7.20 -26.57 -3.63
C ASN A 379 7.23 -27.89 -2.86
N ASP A 380 7.65 -27.89 -1.59
CA ASP A 380 7.57 -29.08 -0.71
C ASP A 380 7.40 -28.69 0.78
N GLY A 381 6.49 -27.78 1.12
CA GLY A 381 6.22 -27.44 2.53
C GLY A 381 4.74 -27.14 2.84
N PRO A 382 4.20 -27.60 4.00
CA PRO A 382 2.83 -27.29 4.42
C PRO A 382 2.67 -25.81 4.73
N VAL A 383 1.51 -25.24 4.37
CA VAL A 383 1.08 -23.91 4.80
C VAL A 383 0.95 -23.91 6.33
N ASN A 384 1.57 -22.95 7.00
CA ASN A 384 1.49 -22.84 8.46
C ASN A 384 0.34 -21.90 8.83
N VAL A 385 -0.19 -22.06 10.04
CA VAL A 385 -1.30 -21.26 10.54
C VAL A 385 -0.84 -20.50 11.78
N THR A 386 -1.14 -19.22 11.85
CA THR A 386 -0.92 -18.38 13.03
C THR A 386 -1.83 -18.79 14.18
N SER A 387 -1.52 -18.38 15.42
CA SER A 387 -2.43 -18.63 16.55
C SER A 387 -3.81 -17.97 16.39
N LEU A 388 -3.98 -17.08 15.41
CA LEU A 388 -5.26 -16.44 15.05
C LEU A 388 -5.91 -17.05 13.80
N GLY A 389 -5.44 -18.20 13.32
CA GLY A 389 -6.06 -18.92 12.20
C GLY A 389 -5.72 -18.38 10.81
N LYS A 390 -4.73 -17.49 10.68
CA LYS A 390 -4.26 -16.98 9.37
C LYS A 390 -3.18 -17.86 8.78
N GLU A 391 -3.32 -18.20 7.51
CA GLU A 391 -2.31 -18.95 6.76
C GLU A 391 -1.14 -18.06 6.36
N PHE A 392 0.07 -18.59 6.54
CA PHE A 392 1.32 -17.95 6.12
C PHE A 392 2.35 -19.04 5.79
N ARG A 393 3.42 -18.64 5.10
CA ARG A 393 4.57 -19.51 4.86
C ARG A 393 5.57 -19.28 5.99
N LEU A 394 6.22 -20.35 6.45
CA LEU A 394 7.28 -20.26 7.45
C LEU A 394 8.53 -20.82 6.79
N ALA A 395 9.58 -20.01 6.73
CA ALA A 395 10.84 -20.44 6.16
C ALA A 395 11.36 -21.72 6.84
N GLN A 396 11.86 -22.66 6.04
CA GLN A 396 12.25 -23.99 6.52
C GLN A 396 13.34 -23.90 7.61
N ARG A 397 14.34 -23.03 7.43
CA ARG A 397 15.40 -22.80 8.44
C ARG A 397 14.84 -22.29 9.78
N THR A 398 13.85 -21.41 9.75
CA THR A 398 13.14 -20.97 10.95
C THR A 398 12.44 -22.16 11.61
N LYS A 399 11.67 -22.92 10.84
CA LYS A 399 10.93 -24.08 11.35
C LYS A 399 11.88 -25.10 11.99
N ASP A 400 12.99 -25.41 11.34
CA ASP A 400 14.00 -26.34 11.84
C ASP A 400 14.61 -25.85 13.15
N ARG A 401 14.97 -24.57 13.24
CA ARG A 401 15.49 -23.97 14.48
C ARG A 401 14.47 -24.03 15.62
N LEU A 402 13.19 -23.69 15.36
CA LEU A 402 12.13 -23.73 16.36
C LEU A 402 11.88 -25.15 16.87
N ILE A 403 11.80 -26.13 15.96
CA ILE A 403 11.59 -27.55 16.32
C ILE A 403 12.80 -28.10 17.08
N ALA A 404 14.03 -27.82 16.62
CA ALA A 404 15.25 -28.23 17.31
C ALA A 404 15.35 -27.61 18.72
N ALA A 405 14.80 -26.41 18.91
CA ALA A 405 14.69 -25.75 20.20
C ALA A 405 13.50 -26.23 21.06
N GLY A 406 12.73 -27.22 20.60
CA GLY A 406 11.60 -27.78 21.35
C GLY A 406 10.37 -26.88 21.43
N ILE A 407 10.21 -25.91 20.52
CA ILE A 407 9.04 -25.04 20.46
C ILE A 407 7.84 -25.82 19.90
N ASP A 408 6.74 -25.86 20.65
CA ASP A 408 5.48 -26.44 20.19
C ASP A 408 4.77 -25.49 19.21
N LEU A 409 4.63 -25.94 17.96
CA LEU A 409 3.95 -25.21 16.88
C LEU A 409 2.51 -25.69 16.65
N SER A 410 2.02 -26.68 17.39
CA SER A 410 0.70 -27.28 17.18
C SER A 410 -0.46 -26.32 17.40
N GLY A 411 -0.30 -25.33 18.28
CA GLY A 411 -1.25 -24.23 18.52
C GLY A 411 -1.17 -23.06 17.53
N GLY A 412 -0.35 -23.19 16.48
CA GLY A 412 -0.08 -22.14 15.50
C GLY A 412 1.09 -21.22 15.89
N TYR A 413 1.63 -20.52 14.89
CA TYR A 413 2.81 -19.65 15.04
C TYR A 413 2.70 -18.39 14.17
N PRO A 414 3.10 -17.21 14.67
CA PRO A 414 3.51 -16.93 16.04
C PRO A 414 2.28 -16.88 16.96
N TYR A 415 2.55 -16.74 18.26
CA TYR A 415 1.53 -16.44 19.24
C TYR A 415 1.27 -14.93 19.29
N TYR A 416 -0.01 -14.55 19.27
CA TYR A 416 -0.46 -13.16 19.43
C TYR A 416 -1.06 -12.94 20.82
N PRO A 417 -0.51 -12.03 21.65
CA PRO A 417 -1.09 -11.67 22.93
C PRO A 417 -2.36 -10.81 22.79
N ASP A 418 -3.19 -10.80 23.84
CA ASP A 418 -4.34 -9.90 23.93
C ASP A 418 -3.90 -8.43 23.99
N LYS A 419 -4.51 -7.60 23.15
CA LYS A 419 -4.18 -6.17 23.10
C LYS A 419 -4.68 -5.44 24.37
N PRO A 420 -3.91 -4.46 24.89
CA PRO A 420 -4.40 -3.59 25.96
C PRO A 420 -5.69 -2.88 25.57
N LYS A 421 -6.60 -2.68 26.53
CA LYS A 421 -7.89 -2.04 26.28
C LYS A 421 -7.79 -0.53 26.09
N ASP A 422 -6.81 0.11 26.72
CA ASP A 422 -6.63 1.56 26.72
C ASP A 422 -5.17 1.95 26.98
N VAL A 423 -4.88 3.26 26.88
CA VAL A 423 -3.55 3.84 27.07
C VAL A 423 -3.01 3.66 28.50
N SER A 424 -3.89 3.63 29.51
CA SER A 424 -3.52 3.47 30.91
C SER A 424 -3.03 2.06 31.19
N LEU A 425 -3.77 1.04 30.75
CA LEU A 425 -3.36 -0.36 30.84
C LEU A 425 -2.10 -0.65 30.03
N ALA A 426 -1.98 -0.03 28.84
CA ALA A 426 -0.74 -0.10 28.08
C ALA A 426 0.44 0.51 28.87
N GLY A 427 0.21 1.60 29.60
CA GLY A 427 1.19 2.22 30.51
C GLY A 427 1.49 1.39 31.76
N GLN A 428 0.54 0.63 32.30
CA GLN A 428 0.69 -0.11 33.56
C GLN A 428 1.63 -1.32 33.49
N PHE A 429 1.85 -1.91 32.30
CA PHE A 429 2.89 -2.93 32.10
C PHE A 429 4.32 -2.42 32.40
N ARG A 430 4.47 -1.12 32.69
CA ARG A 430 5.73 -0.35 32.67
C ARG A 430 5.96 0.47 33.96
N GLY A 431 5.28 0.11 35.06
CA GLY A 431 4.96 1.02 36.16
C GLY A 431 6.02 1.28 37.24
N GLU A 432 7.09 0.50 37.34
CA GLU A 432 8.11 0.71 38.39
C GLU A 432 9.52 0.73 37.79
N ALA A 433 10.23 1.84 38.07
CA ALA A 433 11.62 1.99 37.68
C ALA A 433 12.51 1.02 38.46
N TRP A 434 13.59 0.55 37.83
CA TRP A 434 14.58 -0.32 38.46
C TRP A 434 16.00 0.13 38.13
N GLU A 435 16.93 -0.21 39.02
CA GLU A 435 18.35 -0.02 38.77
C GLU A 435 18.85 -1.04 37.74
N HIS A 436 19.38 -0.55 36.63
CA HIS A 436 19.93 -1.39 35.58
C HIS A 436 21.39 -1.74 35.89
N ASP A 437 21.65 -3.00 36.21
CA ASP A 437 23.01 -3.57 36.30
C ASP A 437 23.54 -3.88 34.89
N ASP A 438 24.27 -2.93 34.30
CA ASP A 438 24.78 -3.06 32.94
C ASP A 438 26.03 -3.97 32.90
N PRO A 439 25.99 -5.12 32.20
CA PRO A 439 27.12 -6.05 32.10
C PRO A 439 28.41 -5.42 31.57
N ALA A 440 28.30 -4.40 30.72
CA ALA A 440 29.46 -3.74 30.15
C ALA A 440 30.31 -3.01 31.21
N LEU A 441 29.76 -2.69 32.40
CA LEU A 441 30.53 -2.13 33.52
C LEU A 441 31.51 -3.14 34.15
N ARG A 442 31.25 -4.44 33.99
CA ARG A 442 32.08 -5.53 34.53
C ARG A 442 33.12 -6.06 33.56
N ALA A 443 33.05 -5.64 32.29
CA ALA A 443 33.91 -6.11 31.22
C ALA A 443 35.40 -5.75 31.45
N ASP A 444 36.30 -6.61 30.95
CA ASP A 444 37.68 -6.18 30.69
C ASP A 444 37.64 -5.15 29.54
N LYS A 445 38.23 -3.97 29.75
CA LYS A 445 38.29 -2.88 28.76
C LYS A 445 38.97 -3.33 27.46
N ASP A 446 39.94 -4.23 27.56
CA ASP A 446 40.67 -4.78 26.41
C ASP A 446 39.90 -5.92 25.71
N LYS A 447 38.79 -6.38 26.30
CA LYS A 447 37.92 -7.46 25.77
C LYS A 447 38.69 -8.74 25.42
N LYS A 448 39.68 -9.09 26.27
CA LYS A 448 40.65 -10.17 26.02
C LYS A 448 40.00 -11.54 25.90
N ALA A 449 39.00 -11.84 26.73
CA ALA A 449 38.36 -13.15 26.72
C ALA A 449 37.49 -13.36 25.46
N LEU A 450 36.82 -12.30 25.01
CA LEU A 450 36.00 -12.28 23.81
C LEU A 450 36.87 -12.34 22.55
N PHE A 451 37.86 -11.45 22.43
CA PHE A 451 38.73 -11.39 21.27
C PHE A 451 39.67 -12.59 21.17
N GLY A 452 40.15 -13.12 22.30
CA GLY A 452 40.98 -14.31 22.32
C GLY A 452 40.24 -15.60 21.92
N ALA A 453 38.91 -15.61 22.01
CA ALA A 453 38.08 -16.73 21.57
C ALA A 453 37.55 -16.58 20.14
N ALA A 454 37.66 -15.39 19.55
CA ALA A 454 37.30 -15.15 18.16
C ALA A 454 38.42 -15.63 17.23
N GLU A 455 38.04 -16.19 16.08
CA GLU A 455 38.99 -16.43 14.99
C GLU A 455 39.47 -15.11 14.39
N LYS A 456 38.54 -14.15 14.23
CA LYS A 456 38.85 -12.83 13.67
C LYS A 456 37.85 -11.78 14.16
N VAL A 457 38.33 -10.56 14.33
CA VAL A 457 37.52 -9.37 14.66
C VAL A 457 37.75 -8.31 13.59
N VAL A 458 36.68 -7.81 12.98
CA VAL A 458 36.74 -6.88 11.84
C VAL A 458 35.89 -5.65 12.13
N ASN A 459 36.51 -4.49 12.22
CA ASN A 459 35.76 -3.23 12.23
C ASN A 459 35.23 -2.93 10.83
N LEU A 460 33.93 -2.74 10.71
CA LEU A 460 33.25 -2.58 9.42
C LEU A 460 33.39 -1.16 8.87
N THR A 461 33.33 -0.16 9.75
CA THR A 461 33.71 1.23 9.44
C THR A 461 34.56 1.81 10.58
N PRO A 462 35.20 2.98 10.41
CA PRO A 462 35.95 3.62 11.48
C PRO A 462 35.10 3.92 12.72
N ASN A 463 33.84 4.35 12.53
CA ASN A 463 33.03 4.95 13.58
C ASN A 463 31.91 4.05 14.12
N ILE A 464 31.58 2.95 13.44
CA ILE A 464 30.45 2.09 13.80
C ILE A 464 30.68 0.67 13.25
N GLY A 465 30.22 -0.32 13.99
CA GLY A 465 30.13 -1.70 13.50
C GLY A 465 31.40 -2.52 13.69
N THR A 466 31.22 -3.73 14.20
CA THR A 466 32.26 -4.76 14.29
C THR A 466 31.66 -6.13 13.99
N GLU A 467 32.31 -6.93 13.15
CA GLU A 467 31.98 -8.34 12.92
C GLU A 467 32.95 -9.23 13.71
N ILE A 468 32.42 -10.22 14.43
CA ILE A 468 33.20 -11.26 15.12
C ILE A 468 32.99 -12.59 14.37
N ILE A 469 34.10 -13.21 13.97
CA ILE A 469 34.13 -14.46 13.20
C ILE A 469 34.68 -15.59 14.10
N GLY A 470 34.10 -16.78 13.98
CA GLY A 470 34.56 -17.98 14.68
C GLY A 470 34.02 -18.17 16.11
N LEU A 471 33.06 -17.36 16.53
CA LEU A 471 32.49 -17.39 17.89
C LEU A 471 30.98 -17.68 17.86
N GLN A 472 30.49 -18.50 18.81
CA GLN A 472 29.07 -18.85 18.95
C GLN A 472 28.47 -18.21 20.20
N LEU A 473 27.40 -17.43 20.04
CA LEU A 473 26.70 -16.73 21.13
C LEU A 473 26.19 -17.69 22.22
N SER A 474 25.78 -18.90 21.83
CA SER A 474 25.29 -19.95 22.74
C SER A 474 26.36 -20.46 23.72
N LYS A 475 27.65 -20.24 23.43
CA LYS A 475 28.78 -20.77 24.19
C LYS A 475 29.55 -19.71 24.96
N LEU A 476 29.09 -18.46 24.95
CA LEU A 476 29.79 -17.38 25.65
C LEU A 476 29.82 -17.63 27.15
N THR A 477 31.00 -17.49 27.73
CA THR A 477 31.17 -17.40 29.18
C THR A 477 30.61 -16.07 29.70
N PRO A 478 30.30 -15.94 31.01
CA PRO A 478 29.85 -14.67 31.58
C PRO A 478 30.78 -13.49 31.25
N GLN A 479 32.10 -13.69 31.39
CA GLN A 479 33.10 -12.66 31.05
C GLN A 479 33.00 -12.23 29.58
N GLN A 480 32.82 -13.18 28.65
CA GLN A 480 32.67 -12.86 27.23
C GLN A 480 31.36 -12.13 26.93
N LYS A 481 30.29 -12.40 27.70
CA LYS A 481 29.02 -11.65 27.59
C LYS A 481 29.17 -10.21 28.07
N ASP A 482 29.86 -10.00 29.19
CA ASP A 482 30.20 -8.65 29.69
C ASP A 482 31.04 -7.88 28.66
N GLU A 483 32.08 -8.51 28.12
CA GLU A 483 32.94 -7.92 27.08
C GLU A 483 32.22 -7.66 25.75
N LEU A 484 31.27 -8.51 25.37
CA LEU A 484 30.41 -8.29 24.21
C LEU A 484 29.50 -7.09 24.43
N ALA A 485 28.92 -6.92 25.62
CA ALA A 485 28.11 -5.76 25.96
C ALA A 485 28.93 -4.46 25.86
N LEU A 486 30.16 -4.45 26.38
CA LEU A 486 31.06 -3.30 26.24
C LEU A 486 31.42 -3.01 24.78
N LEU A 487 31.68 -4.04 23.98
CA LEU A 487 31.95 -3.86 22.56
C LEU A 487 30.75 -3.23 21.84
N ILE A 488 29.53 -3.70 22.13
CA ILE A 488 28.29 -3.15 21.55
C ILE A 488 28.12 -1.68 21.95
N ALA A 489 28.34 -1.34 23.23
CA ALA A 489 28.29 0.04 23.71
C ALA A 489 29.31 0.96 23.00
N GLU A 490 30.54 0.49 22.79
CA GLU A 490 31.60 1.28 22.13
C GLU A 490 31.42 1.39 20.60
N ARG A 491 30.93 0.32 19.97
CA ARG A 491 30.87 0.16 18.50
C ARG A 491 29.48 0.32 17.92
N THR A 492 28.49 0.59 18.76
CA THR A 492 27.08 0.77 18.42
C THR A 492 26.38 -0.53 17.96
N VAL A 493 26.99 -1.34 17.11
CA VAL A 493 26.44 -2.62 16.63
C VAL A 493 27.54 -3.66 16.38
N VAL A 494 27.26 -4.91 16.74
CA VAL A 494 28.13 -6.08 16.55
C VAL A 494 27.39 -7.18 15.78
N PHE A 495 28.09 -7.81 14.83
CA PHE A 495 27.54 -8.88 13.98
C PHE A 495 28.28 -10.19 14.17
N LEU A 496 27.54 -11.29 14.15
CA LEU A 496 28.07 -12.65 14.14
C LEU A 496 27.26 -13.49 13.14
N ARG A 497 27.94 -14.10 12.17
CA ARG A 497 27.31 -15.00 11.18
C ARG A 497 27.27 -16.44 11.71
N ASP A 498 26.44 -17.27 11.09
CA ASP A 498 26.38 -18.72 11.33
C ASP A 498 26.17 -19.11 12.80
N GLN A 499 25.22 -18.44 13.47
CA GLN A 499 24.93 -18.64 14.89
C GLN A 499 23.94 -19.78 15.11
N ASP A 500 24.20 -20.62 16.11
CA ASP A 500 23.36 -21.76 16.54
C ASP A 500 22.38 -21.42 17.68
N ILE A 501 22.23 -20.13 18.03
CA ILE A 501 21.47 -19.68 19.19
C ILE A 501 19.97 -20.02 19.09
N THR A 502 19.42 -20.67 20.11
CA THR A 502 17.98 -20.96 20.20
C THR A 502 17.17 -19.72 20.60
N PRO A 503 15.84 -19.67 20.38
CA PRO A 503 14.99 -18.60 20.91
C PRO A 503 15.12 -18.43 22.43
N GLN A 504 15.26 -19.53 23.17
CA GLN A 504 15.49 -19.53 24.62
C GLN A 504 16.86 -18.94 24.95
N GLY A 505 17.92 -19.36 24.27
CA GLY A 505 19.26 -18.80 24.47
C GLY A 505 19.34 -17.31 24.11
N GLN A 506 18.58 -16.88 23.09
CA GLN A 506 18.42 -15.47 22.75
C GLN A 506 17.74 -14.68 23.88
N LEU A 507 16.67 -15.24 24.47
CA LEU A 507 15.99 -14.64 25.62
C LEU A 507 16.89 -14.59 26.87
N GLU A 508 17.64 -15.65 27.14
CA GLU A 508 18.59 -15.73 28.26
C GLU A 508 19.72 -14.71 28.10
N LEU A 509 20.26 -14.54 26.89
CA LEU A 509 21.24 -13.50 26.61
C LEU A 509 20.62 -12.11 26.77
N GLY A 510 19.39 -11.91 26.29
CA GLY A 510 18.65 -10.68 26.52
C GLY A 510 18.45 -10.37 28.00
N ALA A 511 18.12 -11.38 28.81
CA ALA A 511 17.96 -11.25 30.26
C ALA A 511 19.28 -10.96 30.98
N TYR A 512 20.41 -11.41 30.40
CA TYR A 512 21.74 -11.06 30.89
C TYR A 512 22.10 -9.60 30.59
N LEU A 513 21.65 -9.07 29.45
CA LEU A 513 21.91 -7.71 28.98
C LEU A 513 20.99 -6.65 29.60
N GLY A 514 19.87 -7.04 30.19
CA GLY A 514 18.89 -6.14 30.78
C GLY A 514 17.56 -6.86 31.02
N ARG A 515 16.47 -6.10 31.23
CA ARG A 515 15.15 -6.71 31.41
C ARG A 515 14.50 -6.94 30.04
N PRO A 516 14.24 -8.18 29.58
CA PRO A 516 13.61 -8.39 28.28
C PRO A 516 12.25 -7.70 28.23
N GLU A 517 12.06 -6.90 27.19
CA GLU A 517 10.79 -6.25 26.93
C GLU A 517 9.75 -7.31 26.54
N ILE A 518 8.53 -7.16 27.08
CA ILE A 518 7.40 -8.01 26.71
C ILE A 518 6.37 -7.11 26.04
N HIS A 519 6.47 -7.01 24.73
CA HIS A 519 5.57 -6.16 23.97
C HIS A 519 4.11 -6.62 24.11
N PRO A 520 3.18 -5.71 24.48
CA PRO A 520 1.82 -6.09 24.82
C PRO A 520 0.99 -6.55 23.61
N SER A 521 1.42 -6.24 22.38
CA SER A 521 0.67 -6.57 21.16
C SER A 521 1.51 -7.15 20.02
N ALA A 522 2.81 -7.42 20.21
CA ALA A 522 3.66 -7.91 19.13
C ALA A 522 3.53 -9.43 19.00
N PRO A 523 3.62 -9.98 17.79
CA PRO A 523 3.75 -11.43 17.60
C PRO A 523 5.02 -11.93 18.29
N ARG A 524 4.92 -13.07 18.98
CA ARG A 524 6.04 -13.65 19.73
C ARG A 524 6.12 -15.17 19.56
N VAL A 525 7.30 -15.72 19.85
CA VAL A 525 7.51 -17.18 19.85
C VAL A 525 6.62 -17.81 20.93
N PRO A 526 5.84 -18.86 20.63
CA PRO A 526 4.99 -19.54 21.61
C PRO A 526 5.77 -19.97 22.86
N GLY A 527 5.20 -19.71 24.03
CA GLY A 527 5.82 -20.04 25.33
C GLY A 527 6.98 -19.14 25.75
N LEU A 528 7.44 -18.20 24.90
CA LEU A 528 8.58 -17.33 25.18
C LEU A 528 8.18 -15.85 25.13
N PRO A 529 7.54 -15.32 26.18
CA PRO A 529 7.32 -13.88 26.28
C PRO A 529 8.65 -13.12 26.19
N GLY A 530 8.68 -12.08 25.36
CA GLY A 530 9.87 -11.25 25.12
C GLY A 530 10.74 -11.66 23.93
N VAL A 531 10.37 -12.75 23.23
CA VAL A 531 10.97 -13.10 21.93
C VAL A 531 9.99 -12.73 20.83
N SER A 532 10.08 -11.50 20.32
CA SER A 532 9.23 -10.99 19.25
C SER A 532 9.62 -11.61 17.90
N VAL A 533 8.63 -11.79 17.02
CA VAL A 533 8.83 -12.34 15.68
C VAL A 533 8.85 -11.22 14.64
N ILE A 534 9.89 -11.21 13.81
CA ILE A 534 10.05 -10.29 12.70
C ILE A 534 9.84 -11.08 11.42
N SER A 535 8.74 -10.85 10.71
CA SER A 535 8.45 -11.52 9.45
C SER A 535 7.56 -10.69 8.55
N ASP A 536 7.95 -10.58 7.28
CA ASP A 536 7.13 -9.96 6.24
C ASP A 536 6.01 -10.88 5.76
N GLU A 537 6.23 -12.20 5.72
CA GLU A 537 5.19 -13.19 5.43
C GLU A 537 4.00 -13.09 6.39
N LEU A 538 4.26 -12.84 7.67
CA LEU A 538 3.18 -12.60 8.64
C LEU A 538 2.40 -11.34 8.32
N ALA A 539 3.07 -10.23 8.01
CA ALA A 539 2.36 -9.01 7.65
C ALA A 539 1.49 -9.20 6.39
N ARG A 540 1.98 -9.93 5.39
CA ARG A 540 1.18 -10.33 4.21
C ARG A 540 -0.05 -11.15 4.61
N ALA A 541 0.11 -12.11 5.53
CA ALA A 541 -0.99 -12.95 6.01
C ALA A 541 -2.11 -12.19 6.74
N TYR A 542 -1.80 -11.03 7.32
CA TYR A 542 -2.79 -10.11 7.92
C TYR A 542 -3.29 -9.04 6.95
N GLY A 543 -3.02 -9.19 5.65
CA GLY A 543 -3.55 -8.31 4.61
C GLY A 543 -2.82 -6.98 4.48
N VAL A 544 -1.59 -6.88 4.99
CA VAL A 544 -0.71 -5.77 4.64
C VAL A 544 -0.25 -6.01 3.20
N ASN A 545 -0.65 -5.11 2.29
CA ASN A 545 -0.12 -5.11 0.93
C ASN A 545 1.31 -4.58 0.98
N ILE A 546 2.25 -5.48 0.72
CA ILE A 546 3.67 -5.21 0.76
C ILE A 546 4.20 -5.35 -0.66
N ASP A 547 4.71 -4.28 -1.21
CA ASP A 547 5.32 -4.24 -2.53
C ASP A 547 6.46 -3.21 -2.55
N PHE A 548 7.09 -3.04 -3.71
CA PHE A 548 8.21 -2.10 -3.87
C PHE A 548 7.83 -0.64 -3.52
N GLN A 549 6.59 -0.21 -3.76
CA GLN A 549 6.10 1.15 -3.47
C GLN A 549 5.55 1.31 -2.05
N SER A 550 5.07 0.21 -1.46
CA SER A 550 4.64 0.12 -0.06
C SER A 550 5.50 -0.88 0.69
N PRO A 551 6.79 -0.56 0.90
CA PRO A 551 7.72 -1.46 1.54
C PRO A 551 7.31 -1.79 2.97
N PHE A 552 7.60 -3.00 3.42
CA PHE A 552 7.36 -3.45 4.78
C PHE A 552 8.58 -3.31 5.67
N GLY A 553 8.37 -3.21 6.99
CA GLY A 553 9.42 -2.96 7.95
C GLY A 553 9.61 -1.47 8.21
N THR A 554 10.36 -1.17 9.26
CA THR A 554 10.58 0.21 9.73
C THR A 554 11.67 0.89 8.88
N GLN A 555 11.28 1.34 7.69
CA GLN A 555 12.18 2.05 6.74
C GLN A 555 12.54 3.46 7.20
N GLU A 556 11.69 4.12 8.00
CA GLU A 556 12.04 5.38 8.62
C GLU A 556 13.07 5.16 9.73
N TRP A 557 14.05 6.05 9.81
CA TRP A 557 15.09 6.00 10.83
C TRP A 557 14.49 6.15 12.23
N HIS A 558 14.83 5.20 13.10
CA HIS A 558 14.29 5.14 14.46
C HIS A 558 15.24 4.48 15.46
N THR A 559 15.04 4.81 16.73
CA THR A 559 15.50 4.00 17.86
C THR A 559 14.30 3.20 18.37
N ASP A 560 14.50 1.94 18.72
CA ASP A 560 13.41 1.10 19.24
C ASP A 560 12.86 1.65 20.56
N LEU A 561 11.54 1.70 20.68
CA LEU A 561 10.81 1.89 21.94
C LEU A 561 11.20 3.14 22.77
N THR A 562 11.51 4.26 22.11
CA THR A 562 11.91 5.52 22.81
C THR A 562 10.83 6.14 23.70
N HIS A 563 9.59 5.68 23.59
CA HIS A 563 8.50 6.10 24.46
C HIS A 563 8.52 5.42 25.84
N GLU A 564 9.28 4.33 26.00
CA GLU A 564 9.43 3.67 27.29
C GLU A 564 10.15 4.60 28.28
N PRO A 565 9.74 4.63 29.56
CA PRO A 565 10.48 5.36 30.60
C PRO A 565 11.93 4.86 30.76
N GLN A 566 12.13 3.56 30.56
CA GLN A 566 13.42 2.88 30.52
C GLN A 566 13.57 2.16 29.17
N PRO A 567 13.95 2.88 28.09
CA PRO A 567 14.09 2.29 26.75
C PRO A 567 15.09 1.13 26.71
N PRO A 568 15.02 0.26 25.67
CA PRO A 568 16.02 -0.77 25.49
C PRO A 568 17.43 -0.19 25.39
N GLY A 569 18.35 -0.82 26.10
CA GLY A 569 19.79 -0.62 25.94
C GLY A 569 20.25 -1.45 24.76
N TYR A 570 20.10 -2.76 24.88
CA TYR A 570 20.56 -3.72 23.88
C TYR A 570 19.38 -4.33 23.14
N THR A 571 19.51 -4.49 21.82
CA THR A 571 18.59 -5.32 21.04
C THR A 571 19.36 -6.35 20.23
N HIS A 572 18.88 -7.59 20.28
CA HIS A 572 19.41 -8.72 19.53
C HIS A 572 18.38 -9.15 18.50
N LEU A 573 18.71 -8.97 17.21
CA LEU A 573 17.98 -9.54 16.08
C LEU A 573 18.76 -10.74 15.52
N HIS A 574 18.10 -11.89 15.43
CA HIS A 574 18.60 -13.07 14.75
C HIS A 574 17.73 -13.36 13.54
N LEU A 575 18.29 -13.31 12.32
CA LEU A 575 17.56 -13.65 11.10
C LEU A 575 17.83 -15.10 10.68
N ASP A 576 16.78 -15.91 10.71
CA ASP A 576 16.81 -17.30 10.29
C ASP A 576 16.75 -17.43 8.77
N ALA A 577 15.98 -16.54 8.14
CA ALA A 577 15.81 -16.49 6.70
C ALA A 577 15.78 -15.05 6.22
N GLY A 578 16.31 -14.84 5.03
CA GLY A 578 16.32 -13.56 4.34
C GLY A 578 16.55 -13.79 2.85
N PRO A 579 16.25 -12.79 2.02
CA PRO A 579 16.49 -12.87 0.58
C PRO A 579 17.99 -13.00 0.26
N GLU A 580 18.31 -13.57 -0.90
CA GLU A 580 19.69 -13.63 -1.40
C GLU A 580 20.25 -12.22 -1.66
N VAL A 581 19.40 -11.33 -2.17
CA VAL A 581 19.69 -9.92 -2.47
C VAL A 581 18.64 -9.01 -1.83
N GLY A 582 19.10 -7.94 -1.18
CA GLY A 582 18.23 -6.99 -0.47
C GLY A 582 17.93 -7.42 0.97
N GLY A 583 17.01 -6.71 1.63
CA GLY A 583 16.61 -6.96 3.01
C GLY A 583 17.58 -6.45 4.06
N ASP A 584 18.51 -5.60 3.62
CA ASP A 584 19.59 -5.01 4.40
C ASP A 584 19.06 -4.17 5.56
N THR A 585 19.93 -3.81 6.48
CA THR A 585 19.57 -2.87 7.55
C THR A 585 20.68 -1.85 7.70
N TYR A 586 20.28 -0.59 7.81
CA TYR A 586 21.16 0.51 8.10
C TYR A 586 21.16 0.83 9.59
N TRP A 587 22.30 1.19 10.14
CA TRP A 587 22.46 1.81 11.45
C TRP A 587 23.21 3.13 11.33
N ALA A 588 22.95 4.07 12.22
CA ALA A 588 23.70 5.30 12.36
C ALA A 588 24.08 5.55 13.83
N SER A 589 25.32 6.01 14.05
CA SER A 589 25.90 6.22 15.39
C SER A 589 25.57 7.60 15.94
N GLY A 590 24.86 7.64 17.08
CA GLY A 590 24.54 8.86 17.81
C GLY A 590 25.74 9.56 18.44
N TYR A 591 26.82 8.83 18.72
CA TYR A 591 28.11 9.42 19.08
C TYR A 591 28.68 10.25 17.93
N THR A 592 28.70 9.69 16.73
CA THR A 592 29.23 10.38 15.54
C THR A 592 28.35 11.59 15.20
N ALA A 593 27.03 11.45 15.32
CA ALA A 593 26.10 12.55 15.13
C ALA A 593 26.36 13.68 16.14
N TYR A 594 26.54 13.37 17.42
CA TYR A 594 26.91 14.36 18.45
C TYR A 594 28.24 15.04 18.17
N ASP A 595 29.26 14.26 17.80
CA ASP A 595 30.60 14.75 17.47
C ASP A 595 30.62 15.71 16.26
N LYS A 596 29.59 15.68 15.41
CA LYS A 596 29.42 16.60 14.27
C LYS A 596 28.73 17.91 14.61
N LEU A 597 27.96 17.95 15.70
CA LEU A 597 27.31 19.19 16.14
C LEU A 597 28.37 20.22 16.54
N SER A 598 28.14 21.49 16.24
CA SER A 598 29.02 22.57 16.71
C SER A 598 28.93 22.68 18.25
N PRO A 599 30.01 23.12 18.94
CA PRO A 599 29.98 23.35 20.39
C PRO A 599 28.84 24.28 20.82
N THR A 600 28.52 25.30 20.02
CA THR A 600 27.38 26.20 20.27
C THR A 600 26.06 25.45 20.25
N LEU A 601 25.84 24.62 19.23
CA LEU A 601 24.61 23.84 19.12
C LEU A 601 24.52 22.79 20.24
N ARG A 602 25.64 22.14 20.60
CA ARG A 602 25.69 21.25 21.77
C ARG A 602 25.27 21.96 23.05
N ALA A 603 25.76 23.18 23.28
CA ALA A 603 25.41 23.95 24.47
C ALA A 603 23.92 24.33 24.51
N ILE A 604 23.31 24.62 23.35
CA ILE A 604 21.86 24.89 23.25
C ILE A 604 21.04 23.63 23.53
N LEU A 605 21.47 22.47 23.02
CA LEU A 605 20.71 21.22 23.08
C LEU A 605 20.89 20.45 24.39
N ASP A 606 22.04 20.61 25.06
CA ASP A 606 22.37 19.89 26.31
C ASP A 606 21.26 19.95 27.37
N PRO A 607 20.59 21.08 27.65
CA PRO A 607 19.53 21.14 28.66
C PRO A 607 18.15 20.70 28.14
N LEU A 608 17.99 20.39 26.86
CA LEU A 608 16.68 20.17 26.24
C LEU A 608 16.26 18.70 26.25
N GLU A 609 14.94 18.50 26.36
CA GLU A 609 14.31 17.19 26.29
C GLU A 609 13.45 17.08 25.02
N GLY A 610 13.56 15.96 24.30
CA GLY A 610 12.66 15.58 23.22
C GLY A 610 11.40 14.91 23.75
N LEU A 611 10.31 14.98 22.99
CA LEU A 611 9.05 14.27 23.23
C LEU A 611 8.98 13.08 22.28
N TYR A 612 8.89 11.85 22.81
CA TYR A 612 8.94 10.61 22.04
C TYR A 612 7.61 9.87 22.14
N ARG A 613 7.01 9.53 20.98
CA ARG A 613 5.72 8.83 20.90
C ARG A 613 5.87 7.31 20.74
N SER A 614 4.87 6.55 21.19
CA SER A 614 4.73 5.13 20.85
C SER A 614 4.30 4.94 19.40
N GLU A 615 4.67 3.79 18.81
CA GLU A 615 4.19 3.39 17.48
C GLU A 615 2.69 3.06 17.50
N HIS A 616 2.23 2.36 18.53
CA HIS A 616 0.83 2.01 18.67
C HIS A 616 0.03 3.16 19.30
N LEU A 617 -1.22 3.27 18.83
CA LEU A 617 -2.23 4.16 19.37
C LEU A 617 -3.23 3.35 20.19
N TYR A 618 -3.60 3.88 21.35
CA TYR A 618 -4.50 3.23 22.29
C TYR A 618 -5.75 4.08 22.52
N PRO A 619 -6.91 3.47 22.81
CA PRO A 619 -8.09 4.21 23.27
C PRO A 619 -7.76 5.06 24.50
N ASP A 620 -8.35 6.25 24.56
CA ASP A 620 -8.25 7.16 25.70
C ASP A 620 -9.39 6.86 26.68
N PRO A 621 -9.12 6.50 27.95
CA PRO A 621 -10.16 6.28 28.96
C PRO A 621 -11.10 7.47 29.15
N GLU A 622 -10.60 8.70 28.99
CA GLU A 622 -11.38 9.94 29.14
C GLU A 622 -12.22 10.26 27.90
N ASN A 623 -11.91 9.62 26.75
CA ASN A 623 -12.68 9.74 25.52
C ASN A 623 -12.63 8.42 24.72
N PRO A 624 -13.33 7.36 25.17
CA PRO A 624 -13.20 6.01 24.60
C PRO A 624 -13.62 5.91 23.13
N ASP A 625 -14.57 6.74 22.71
CA ASP A 625 -15.07 6.83 21.33
C ASP A 625 -14.29 7.83 20.47
N GLY A 626 -13.31 8.53 21.06
CA GLY A 626 -12.46 9.51 20.39
C GLY A 626 -11.29 8.90 19.61
N PRO A 627 -10.47 9.74 18.95
CA PRO A 627 -9.27 9.27 18.27
C PRO A 627 -8.29 8.67 19.28
N LYS A 628 -7.72 7.51 18.91
CA LYS A 628 -6.70 6.82 19.71
C LYS A 628 -5.45 7.69 19.86
N LYS A 629 -4.80 7.62 21.02
CA LYS A 629 -3.62 8.43 21.37
C LYS A 629 -2.37 7.58 21.54
N PRO A 630 -1.18 8.11 21.21
CA PRO A 630 0.08 7.47 21.56
C PRO A 630 0.42 7.71 23.04
N ILE A 631 1.34 6.92 23.57
CA ILE A 631 2.08 7.24 24.80
C ILE A 631 3.18 8.23 24.42
N ILE A 632 3.36 9.29 25.22
CA ILE A 632 4.40 10.30 25.02
C ILE A 632 5.24 10.39 26.29
N THR A 633 6.56 10.22 26.14
CA THR A 633 7.55 10.35 27.22
C THR A 633 8.61 11.38 26.84
N ALA A 634 9.11 12.13 27.81
CA ALA A 634 10.19 13.09 27.60
C ALA A 634 11.53 12.48 28.00
N HIS A 635 12.56 12.63 27.15
CA HIS A 635 13.95 12.22 27.42
C HIS A 635 14.94 13.28 26.91
N PRO A 636 16.16 13.37 27.47
CA PRO A 636 17.18 14.31 26.98
C PRO A 636 17.46 14.14 25.48
N LEU A 637 17.61 15.26 24.75
CA LEU A 637 18.06 15.23 23.34
C LEU A 637 19.52 14.79 23.24
N ILE A 638 20.33 15.14 24.24
CA ILE A 638 21.71 14.68 24.41
C ILE A 638 21.74 13.71 25.59
N ARG A 639 22.03 12.44 25.30
CA ARG A 639 22.15 11.38 26.31
C ARG A 639 23.62 11.12 26.62
N THR A 640 23.94 10.88 27.90
CA THR A 640 25.23 10.28 28.28
C THR A 640 25.05 8.78 28.42
N HIS A 641 25.90 8.01 27.74
CA HIS A 641 25.90 6.56 27.88
C HIS A 641 26.52 6.15 29.23
N PRO A 642 25.86 5.31 30.06
CA PRO A 642 26.27 5.05 31.44
C PRO A 642 27.64 4.37 31.56
N VAL A 643 27.95 3.46 30.63
CA VAL A 643 29.21 2.70 30.64
C VAL A 643 30.38 3.50 30.08
N THR A 644 30.24 4.04 28.86
CA THR A 644 31.33 4.72 28.17
C THR A 644 31.55 6.16 28.65
N GLY A 645 30.54 6.78 29.28
CA GLY A 645 30.55 8.20 29.66
C GLY A 645 30.45 9.15 28.46
N TRP A 646 30.20 8.62 27.26
CA TRP A 646 30.16 9.42 26.03
C TRP A 646 28.77 10.01 25.79
N LYS A 647 28.75 11.24 25.28
CA LYS A 647 27.54 11.93 24.85
C LYS A 647 27.12 11.49 23.44
N SER A 648 25.83 11.25 23.28
CA SER A 648 25.16 10.86 22.06
C SER A 648 23.98 11.78 21.79
N LEU A 649 23.76 12.13 20.52
CA LEU A 649 22.47 12.64 20.10
C LEU A 649 21.45 11.49 20.26
N PHE A 650 20.23 11.80 20.67
CA PHE A 650 19.19 10.80 20.95
C PHE A 650 17.87 11.23 20.33
N VAL A 651 17.84 11.43 19.01
CA VAL A 651 16.63 11.87 18.29
C VAL A 651 16.38 10.95 17.09
N ASN A 652 15.13 10.82 16.66
CA ASN A 652 14.82 10.14 15.42
C ASN A 652 13.52 10.65 14.78
N ARG A 653 13.46 10.63 13.45
CA ARG A 653 12.35 11.20 12.67
C ARG A 653 11.00 10.51 12.95
N ARG A 654 11.02 9.20 13.17
CA ARG A 654 9.79 8.41 13.33
C ARG A 654 9.04 8.69 14.64
N TYR A 655 9.77 8.82 15.74
CA TYR A 655 9.19 8.86 17.09
C TYR A 655 9.43 10.17 17.85
N THR A 656 10.39 11.00 17.49
CA THR A 656 10.56 12.33 18.11
C THR A 656 9.56 13.31 17.49
N VAL A 657 8.62 13.83 18.27
CA VAL A 657 7.50 14.66 17.77
C VAL A 657 7.56 16.12 18.20
N GLY A 658 8.52 16.47 19.05
CA GLY A 658 8.68 17.83 19.55
C GLY A 658 9.80 17.94 20.56
N ILE A 659 10.11 19.18 20.96
CA ILE A 659 11.05 19.52 22.02
C ILE A 659 10.26 20.17 23.16
N LYS A 660 10.38 19.61 24.35
CA LYS A 660 9.65 20.06 25.53
C LYS A 660 9.99 21.52 25.85
N GLY A 661 8.96 22.32 26.09
CA GLY A 661 9.10 23.74 26.40
C GLY A 661 9.22 24.67 25.18
N LEU A 662 9.33 24.14 23.96
CA LEU A 662 9.30 24.93 22.73
C LEU A 662 7.91 24.87 22.06
N LYS A 663 7.58 25.91 21.28
CA LYS A 663 6.40 25.88 20.40
C LYS A 663 6.68 24.96 19.22
N ALA A 664 5.63 24.40 18.62
CA ALA A 664 5.75 23.52 17.45
C ALA A 664 6.54 24.17 16.29
N ALA A 665 6.28 25.45 16.00
CA ALA A 665 6.97 26.21 14.95
C ALA A 665 8.48 26.41 15.22
N ASP A 666 8.90 26.45 16.48
CA ASP A 666 10.32 26.58 16.86
C ASP A 666 10.98 25.19 16.87
N SER A 667 10.25 24.17 17.33
CA SER A 667 10.74 22.80 17.46
C SER A 667 10.94 22.11 16.12
N ALA A 668 10.03 22.29 15.16
CA ALA A 668 10.07 21.61 13.87
C ALA A 668 11.38 21.84 13.09
N PRO A 669 11.82 23.09 12.81
CA PRO A 669 13.05 23.32 12.05
C PRO A 669 14.31 22.82 12.78
N LEU A 670 14.33 22.89 14.12
CA LEU A 670 15.45 22.38 14.91
C LEU A 670 15.52 20.84 14.82
N LEU A 671 14.39 20.15 14.94
CA LEU A 671 14.34 18.69 14.82
C LEU A 671 14.77 18.22 13.43
N GLU A 672 14.34 18.88 12.35
CA GLU A 672 14.79 18.57 10.98
C GLU A 672 16.31 18.63 10.85
N GLN A 673 16.94 19.69 11.38
CA GLN A 673 18.40 19.80 11.38
C GLN A 673 19.09 18.65 12.15
N LEU A 674 18.50 18.21 13.26
CA LEU A 674 19.05 17.09 14.05
C LEU A 674 18.88 15.75 13.36
N TYR A 675 17.74 15.52 12.68
CA TYR A 675 17.52 14.33 11.86
C TYR A 675 18.53 14.27 10.71
N ASP A 676 18.73 15.38 10.00
CA ASP A 676 19.70 15.48 8.91
C ASP A 676 21.12 15.12 9.34
N THR A 677 21.48 15.44 10.59
CA THR A 677 22.81 15.09 11.13
C THR A 677 23.07 13.58 11.10
N TYR A 678 22.04 12.76 11.27
CA TYR A 678 22.15 11.31 11.07
C TYR A 678 22.00 10.91 9.61
N GLU A 679 20.89 11.35 8.99
CA GLU A 679 20.39 10.81 7.72
C GLU A 679 21.31 11.14 6.55
N HIS A 680 22.03 12.27 6.61
CA HIS A 680 22.96 12.71 5.58
C HIS A 680 24.44 12.48 5.93
N SER A 681 24.76 11.97 7.12
CA SER A 681 26.14 11.67 7.52
C SER A 681 26.51 10.23 7.19
N LEU A 682 26.93 9.97 5.94
CA LEU A 682 27.35 8.64 5.50
C LEU A 682 28.49 8.03 6.35
N ASP A 683 29.35 8.86 6.92
CA ASP A 683 30.45 8.47 7.82
C ASP A 683 30.01 8.14 9.27
N ALA A 684 28.75 8.40 9.60
CA ALA A 684 28.08 7.96 10.82
C ALA A 684 27.29 6.66 10.60
N GLN A 685 27.11 6.21 9.35
CA GLN A 685 26.23 5.12 8.98
C GLN A 685 26.99 3.82 8.67
N LEU A 686 26.27 2.70 8.80
CA LEU A 686 26.68 1.37 8.38
C LEU A 686 25.48 0.68 7.73
N ARG A 687 25.67 0.11 6.54
CA ARG A 687 24.72 -0.80 5.90
C ARG A 687 25.21 -2.23 6.08
N TRP A 688 24.34 -3.12 6.53
CA TRP A 688 24.64 -4.54 6.66
C TRP A 688 23.81 -5.39 5.71
N LYS A 689 24.50 -6.22 4.92
CA LYS A 689 23.88 -7.28 4.12
C LYS A 689 23.75 -8.57 4.93
N TRP A 690 22.51 -8.99 5.11
CA TRP A 690 22.18 -10.19 5.87
C TRP A 690 22.59 -11.46 5.14
N THR A 691 22.94 -12.48 5.92
CA THR A 691 22.93 -13.89 5.51
C THR A 691 22.14 -14.70 6.54
N PRO A 692 21.44 -15.77 6.14
CA PRO A 692 20.71 -16.63 7.07
C PRO A 692 21.57 -17.11 8.25
N GLY A 693 21.02 -17.10 9.47
CA GLY A 693 21.72 -17.45 10.71
C GLY A 693 22.59 -16.33 11.31
N THR A 694 22.48 -15.10 10.80
CA THR A 694 23.22 -13.96 11.34
C THR A 694 22.51 -13.37 12.55
N SER A 695 23.28 -13.05 13.58
CA SER A 695 22.87 -12.21 14.71
C SER A 695 23.48 -10.82 14.61
N ALA A 696 22.65 -9.80 14.78
CA ALA A 696 23.07 -8.43 15.04
C ALA A 696 22.64 -8.04 16.46
N LEU A 697 23.59 -7.49 17.23
CA LEU A 697 23.34 -6.94 18.55
C LEU A 697 23.74 -5.48 18.55
N TRP A 698 22.84 -4.56 18.89
CA TRP A 698 23.11 -3.14 18.88
C TRP A 698 22.64 -2.43 20.14
N ASP A 699 23.23 -1.26 20.38
CA ASP A 699 22.90 -0.38 21.49
C ASP A 699 21.93 0.73 21.05
N ASN A 700 20.66 0.63 21.43
CA ASN A 700 19.62 1.62 21.14
C ASN A 700 19.86 2.96 21.84
N ARG A 701 20.67 3.03 22.90
CA ARG A 701 20.98 4.29 23.60
C ARG A 701 21.76 5.25 22.72
N VAL A 702 22.43 4.71 21.70
CA VAL A 702 23.40 5.43 20.85
C VAL A 702 23.26 5.10 19.37
N SER A 703 22.13 4.51 18.96
CA SER A 703 21.85 4.19 17.56
C SER A 703 20.45 4.60 17.13
N ILE A 704 20.37 4.94 15.84
CA ILE A 704 19.14 4.81 15.07
C ILE A 704 19.37 3.80 13.95
N HIS A 705 18.32 3.17 13.45
CA HIS A 705 18.40 2.19 12.38
C HIS A 705 17.19 2.27 11.44
N SER A 706 17.34 1.68 10.25
CA SER A 706 16.33 1.62 9.21
C SER A 706 16.42 0.27 8.50
N ALA A 707 15.30 -0.45 8.44
CA ALA A 707 15.20 -1.71 7.69
C ALA A 707 14.93 -1.40 6.21
N VAL A 708 15.71 -2.00 5.31
CA VAL A 708 15.52 -1.82 3.87
C VAL A 708 14.65 -2.95 3.36
N TYR A 709 13.59 -2.58 2.66
CA TYR A 709 12.69 -3.51 1.99
C TYR A 709 12.81 -3.29 0.49
N ASP A 710 13.89 -3.82 -0.07
CA ASP A 710 14.26 -3.80 -1.49
C ASP A 710 14.23 -5.21 -2.10
N TYR A 711 13.55 -6.15 -1.43
CA TYR A 711 13.52 -7.57 -1.78
C TYR A 711 12.10 -8.11 -2.00
N GLY A 712 11.07 -7.25 -2.02
CA GLY A 712 9.67 -7.67 -2.15
C GLY A 712 9.37 -8.48 -3.42
N ASP A 713 10.07 -8.19 -4.52
CA ASP A 713 9.90 -8.86 -5.81
C ASP A 713 10.54 -10.26 -5.85
N SER A 714 11.47 -10.56 -4.94
CA SER A 714 12.10 -11.89 -4.85
C SER A 714 11.11 -12.97 -4.42
N GLY A 715 10.07 -12.59 -3.67
CA GLY A 715 9.18 -13.53 -2.99
C GLY A 715 9.86 -14.38 -1.92
N GLU A 716 11.13 -14.09 -1.60
CA GLU A 716 11.90 -14.80 -0.58
C GLU A 716 11.50 -14.34 0.82
N PRO A 717 11.39 -15.26 1.79
CA PRO A 717 10.98 -14.92 3.14
C PRO A 717 12.08 -14.15 3.87
N ARG A 718 11.69 -13.10 4.61
CA ARG A 718 12.55 -12.54 5.67
C ARG A 718 11.92 -12.84 7.02
N HIS A 719 12.57 -13.72 7.77
CA HIS A 719 12.07 -14.18 9.05
C HIS A 719 13.18 -14.23 10.09
N GLY A 720 12.89 -13.74 11.30
CA GLY A 720 13.76 -13.88 12.46
C GLY A 720 13.07 -13.59 13.78
N THR A 721 13.86 -13.60 14.84
CA THR A 721 13.44 -13.34 16.22
C THR A 721 14.22 -12.15 16.79
N ARG A 722 13.53 -11.29 17.54
CA ARG A 722 14.08 -10.11 18.20
C ARG A 722 13.83 -10.15 19.70
N VAL A 723 14.88 -9.88 20.48
CA VAL A 723 14.81 -9.64 21.93
C VAL A 723 15.37 -8.25 22.19
N SER A 724 14.57 -7.38 22.79
CA SER A 724 14.99 -6.05 23.22
C SER A 724 15.09 -6.03 24.73
N SER A 725 16.23 -5.60 25.27
CA SER A 725 16.51 -5.58 26.70
C SER A 725 16.46 -4.16 27.22
N LEU A 726 15.41 -3.85 28.00
CA LEU A 726 15.22 -2.59 28.70
C LEU A 726 16.39 -2.30 29.64
N ALA A 727 16.84 -1.05 29.65
CA ALA A 727 18.02 -0.59 30.37
C ALA A 727 17.68 0.58 31.30
N GLU A 728 18.61 1.51 31.52
CA GLU A 728 18.44 2.62 32.45
C GLU A 728 17.54 3.75 31.91
N VAL A 729 17.03 4.59 32.82
CA VAL A 729 16.35 5.85 32.46
C VAL A 729 17.36 6.76 31.74
N PRO A 730 17.05 7.32 30.55
CA PRO A 730 17.96 8.21 29.84
C PRO A 730 18.30 9.45 30.66
N PHE A 731 19.59 9.80 30.71
CA PHE A 731 20.07 10.99 31.43
C PHE A 731 21.15 11.72 30.63
N ASN A 732 21.34 13.01 30.93
CA ASN A 732 22.46 13.81 30.44
C ASN A 732 23.39 14.14 31.62
N SER A 733 24.62 13.62 31.61
CA SER A 733 25.61 13.94 32.64
C SER A 733 26.36 15.23 32.29
N PRO A 734 26.56 16.15 33.26
CA PRO A 734 27.41 17.32 33.05
C PRO A 734 28.88 16.94 32.82
N ASN A 735 29.30 15.76 33.27
CA ASN A 735 30.65 15.23 33.09
C ASN A 735 30.79 14.39 31.81
N GLY A 736 29.70 14.21 31.05
CA GLY A 736 29.73 13.46 29.80
C GLY A 736 30.62 14.17 28.76
N VAL A 737 31.41 13.39 28.03
CA VAL A 737 32.33 13.90 27.00
C VAL A 737 31.95 13.40 25.62
N SER A 738 32.37 14.09 24.57
CA SER A 738 32.23 13.57 23.21
C SER A 738 33.10 12.32 23.03
N ARG A 739 32.70 11.36 22.18
CA ARG A 739 33.49 10.15 21.96
C ARG A 739 34.87 10.47 21.39
N ARG A 740 34.96 11.38 20.42
CA ARG A 740 36.27 11.81 19.88
C ARG A 740 37.19 12.38 20.96
N ALA A 741 36.65 13.23 21.84
CA ALA A 741 37.43 13.78 22.96
C ALA A 741 37.92 12.67 23.90
N ALA A 742 37.07 11.71 24.27
CA ALA A 742 37.44 10.59 25.13
C ALA A 742 38.53 9.70 24.51
N LEU A 743 38.54 9.57 23.19
CA LEU A 743 39.53 8.79 22.44
C LEU A 743 40.78 9.61 22.05
N GLY A 744 40.89 10.87 22.47
CA GLY A 744 42.03 11.74 22.13
C GLY A 744 42.10 12.11 20.65
N LEU A 745 40.98 12.09 19.93
CA LEU A 745 40.88 12.41 18.50
C LEU A 745 40.46 13.87 18.30
N ASP A 746 41.08 14.56 17.33
CA ASP A 746 40.74 15.94 16.96
C ASP A 746 39.29 16.03 16.42
N PRO A 747 38.39 16.84 16.99
CA PRO A 747 37.04 17.04 16.44
C PRO A 747 37.02 17.80 15.10
N GLY A 748 38.16 18.36 14.67
CA GLY A 748 38.27 19.17 13.47
C GLY A 748 37.99 20.66 13.73
N LYS A 749 38.30 21.52 12.76
CA LYS A 749 38.04 22.96 12.84
C LYS A 749 36.63 23.28 12.32
N ILE A 750 35.91 24.12 13.06
CA ILE A 750 34.69 24.76 12.56
C ILE A 750 35.12 25.87 11.60
N VAL A 751 34.75 25.76 10.34
CA VAL A 751 35.00 26.81 9.36
C VAL A 751 33.86 27.82 9.47
N GLU A 752 34.14 28.99 10.05
CA GLU A 752 33.21 30.11 10.00
C GLU A 752 33.00 30.51 8.54
N VAL A 753 31.75 30.50 8.08
CA VAL A 753 31.40 30.97 6.74
C VAL A 753 31.72 32.47 6.69
N LYS A 754 32.83 32.83 6.03
CA LYS A 754 33.08 34.23 5.65
C LYS A 754 31.96 34.64 4.71
N LYS A 755 31.11 35.56 5.19
CA LYS A 755 30.01 36.18 4.45
C LYS A 755 30.49 36.51 3.02
N VAL A 756 30.02 35.76 2.02
CA VAL A 756 30.23 36.15 0.62
C VAL A 756 29.31 37.34 0.39
N ALA A 757 29.89 38.53 0.40
CA ALA A 757 29.20 39.74 -0.01
C ALA A 757 28.95 39.64 -1.51
N GLY A 758 27.73 39.29 -1.91
CA GLY A 758 27.38 39.22 -3.33
C GLY A 758 25.99 38.62 -3.58
N THR A 759 25.02 39.53 -3.74
CA THR A 759 23.78 39.38 -4.53
C THR A 759 22.82 38.26 -4.15
N TYR A 760 21.78 38.62 -3.40
CA TYR A 760 20.42 38.12 -3.61
C TYR A 760 19.68 39.09 -4.54
#